data_AF-A0A8X7NI75-F1
#
_entry.id   AF-A0A8X7NI75-F1
#
_cell.length_a   1.000
_cell.length_b   1.000
_cell.length_c   1.000
_cell.angle_alpha   90.00
_cell.angle_beta   90.00
_cell.angle_gamma   90.00
#
_symmetry.space_group_name_H-M   'P 1'
#
loop_
_entity.id
_entity.type
_entity.pdbx_description
1 polymer ?
#
loop_
_entity_poly.entity_id
_entity_poly.type
_entity_poly.pdbx_seq_one_letter_code
_entity_poly.pdbx_strand_id
1 'polypeptide(L)'
;MAGSSSRDRDGQLAPPSSRTQMRGQDPPIPHNTSSQSISSAPAAAAADLEVEHGFGNGHGDSSDSVPASSLVQRKNRSRNKYRYAVLYSAIFCIAFAISLDANTGYLYLNWACSEYGALSAFSTVSIVQQLTMAIAKPPLAKISDVFGRAQAYTFSLMLYVCGYLIVTFSSSLRSLLCGLMLVSAGITGLQTLQSIIVADTTAPRYRGLVIGLCNIPFLINFLIAGPLVDLVLRNGTWRLGYGMWIIAMPIAAAPLLVTLTIGQRHARRAGLRHRVLDESQNFAQTMRILATELDVFGIVLFSLSFALMLLPITLRGHGSSVDTGVAKLLFILGLILVGAFVRWEAFARQPLLPLRFFTNKTVVLVCLIGIADFGSFFLSWSFLSSFVQIVKGWDQTQTGWFASTQNVTSTAQGILVGLIMARNRRFKHILVWGVVIRLVGVSLMIKYRNADDPTIVLVLCQLLQGIGGGSIAIVMQVAVQIAVQRKDVASVTALELLTAEIGAAIGSALAGMLFAMDLPKQLATSLPQLSAEERNSIYSSLQVALSYPMGSPIRNGISEAWVHTMRLLCITATLFLLPALFLAMALPDLKLPERHIHRHLSSTSRHKRRSSSMSRRRRVASAPSGLHPSVHRANDGRLTSFPAGGTAKVLFSDPPSSEGPGSSGGRYQGTGTVRSYHAGTNGWDDRSATGGQQNRQRVAGLPRYSLSSDTGYSSHDSESHDELTDAEEQTDTESANGREGESLLRTPRRD
;
A
#
# COMPACT_ATOMS: atom_id res chain seq x y z
N MET A 1 -49.05 19.35 -40.97
CA MET A 1 -49.79 20.15 -41.98
C MET A 1 -49.27 21.58 -41.91
N ALA A 2 -49.06 22.23 -43.07
CA ALA A 2 -48.60 23.63 -43.21
C ALA A 2 -47.22 23.97 -42.54
N GLY A 3 -46.46 24.95 -43.04
CA GLY A 3 -46.67 25.67 -44.29
C GLY A 3 -45.66 26.79 -44.60
N SER A 4 -44.56 26.44 -45.27
CA SER A 4 -43.91 27.26 -46.33
C SER A 4 -43.26 28.64 -46.03
N SER A 5 -42.54 29.10 -47.06
CA SER A 5 -41.98 30.43 -47.29
C SER A 5 -40.53 30.65 -46.83
N SER A 6 -39.70 30.94 -47.82
CA SER A 6 -38.24 31.00 -47.75
C SER A 6 -37.73 32.28 -48.41
N ARG A 7 -36.45 32.57 -48.13
CA ARG A 7 -35.46 33.15 -49.05
C ARG A 7 -35.27 34.67 -49.20
N ASP A 8 -33.98 34.98 -49.19
CA ASP A 8 -33.19 35.87 -50.04
C ASP A 8 -33.35 37.40 -49.98
N ARG A 9 -32.20 38.06 -49.75
CA ARG A 9 -31.67 39.09 -50.66
C ARG A 9 -30.14 39.21 -50.58
N ASP A 10 -29.56 39.51 -51.74
CA ASP A 10 -28.14 39.50 -52.07
C ASP A 10 -27.36 40.74 -51.58
N GLY A 11 -26.03 40.68 -51.70
CA GLY A 11 -25.15 41.85 -51.51
C GLY A 11 -23.66 41.47 -51.55
N GLN A 12 -22.99 41.66 -52.70
CA GLN A 12 -21.62 41.19 -52.94
C GLN A 12 -20.66 42.37 -53.25
N LEU A 13 -19.34 42.09 -53.17
CA LEU A 13 -18.19 42.90 -53.65
C LEU A 13 -17.62 44.01 -52.72
N ALA A 14 -16.37 44.38 -53.00
CA ALA A 14 -15.44 45.28 -52.28
C ALA A 14 -14.47 45.92 -53.33
N PRO A 15 -13.40 46.70 -53.01
CA PRO A 15 -12.90 47.29 -51.74
C PRO A 15 -12.90 48.86 -51.89
N PRO A 16 -11.84 49.73 -51.80
CA PRO A 16 -10.51 49.67 -51.15
C PRO A 16 -9.97 50.95 -50.40
N SER A 17 -9.02 50.69 -49.49
CA SER A 17 -7.74 51.40 -49.20
C SER A 17 -7.60 52.90 -48.80
N SER A 18 -6.87 53.09 -47.67
CA SER A 18 -5.82 54.12 -47.41
C SER A 18 -6.26 55.57 -47.06
N ARG A 19 -5.44 56.50 -46.51
CA ARG A 19 -4.04 56.50 -45.98
C ARG A 19 -3.76 57.78 -45.13
N THR A 20 -2.67 57.81 -44.34
CA THR A 20 -1.75 58.97 -44.01
C THR A 20 -0.75 58.46 -42.94
N GLN A 21 0.51 58.13 -43.25
CA GLN A 21 1.76 58.97 -43.24
C GLN A 21 2.16 59.49 -41.83
N MET A 22 3.42 59.48 -41.38
CA MET A 22 4.77 59.10 -41.91
C MET A 22 5.66 58.66 -40.68
N ARG A 23 6.99 58.40 -40.61
CA ARG A 23 8.27 58.39 -41.39
C ARG A 23 9.30 57.60 -40.53
N GLY A 24 10.44 57.02 -40.95
CA GLY A 24 11.08 56.73 -42.26
C GLY A 24 12.63 56.77 -42.18
N GLN A 25 13.33 55.92 -42.95
CA GLN A 25 14.80 55.78 -43.17
C GLN A 25 15.61 54.80 -42.27
N ASP A 26 16.73 54.31 -42.82
CA ASP A 26 17.30 52.94 -42.65
C ASP A 26 18.76 52.90 -42.08
N PRO A 27 19.64 51.91 -42.40
CA PRO A 27 19.95 50.61 -41.74
C PRO A 27 21.39 50.62 -41.09
N PRO A 28 22.19 49.53 -40.81
CA PRO A 28 22.03 48.07 -40.99
C PRO A 28 22.47 47.19 -39.75
N ILE A 29 23.40 46.23 -39.90
CA ILE A 29 23.91 45.23 -38.91
C ILE A 29 25.45 45.16 -38.99
N PRO A 30 26.21 45.21 -37.87
CA PRO A 30 27.11 44.08 -37.51
C PRO A 30 27.47 43.86 -36.01
N HIS A 31 27.87 42.61 -35.69
CA HIS A 31 28.76 42.11 -34.61
C HIS A 31 28.83 42.71 -33.18
N ASN A 32 28.30 41.95 -32.21
CA ASN A 32 28.99 41.37 -31.02
C ASN A 32 29.95 42.23 -30.15
N THR A 33 29.54 42.61 -28.93
CA THR A 33 30.28 42.25 -27.67
C THR A 33 29.53 42.57 -26.35
N SER A 34 29.68 41.66 -25.37
CA SER A 34 29.65 41.81 -23.89
C SER A 34 28.79 42.86 -23.14
N SER A 35 27.94 42.31 -22.24
CA SER A 35 27.89 42.57 -20.77
C SER A 35 26.63 43.21 -20.12
N GLN A 36 26.18 42.56 -19.04
CA GLN A 36 25.35 43.04 -17.91
C GLN A 36 23.91 43.57 -18.19
N SER A 37 22.90 43.37 -17.32
CA SER A 37 22.73 42.47 -16.15
C SER A 37 21.23 42.39 -15.75
N ILE A 38 20.88 41.56 -14.73
CA ILE A 38 19.57 41.50 -14.02
C ILE A 38 18.41 40.90 -14.85
N SER A 39 17.57 39.98 -14.37
CA SER A 39 17.65 39.04 -13.22
C SER A 39 16.59 37.94 -13.41
N SER A 40 16.87 36.69 -13.04
CA SER A 40 15.91 35.58 -13.07
C SER A 40 15.84 34.84 -11.73
N ALA A 41 14.62 34.53 -11.28
CA ALA A 41 14.35 33.87 -10.01
C ALA A 41 14.63 32.34 -10.08
N PRO A 42 14.95 31.68 -8.94
CA PRO A 42 16.00 30.66 -8.97
C PRO A 42 15.54 29.20 -8.96
N ALA A 43 16.33 28.35 -9.63
CA ALA A 43 16.34 26.90 -9.41
C ALA A 43 17.31 26.55 -8.26
N ALA A 44 16.77 26.27 -7.06
CA ALA A 44 17.57 26.06 -5.85
C ALA A 44 17.12 24.82 -5.04
N ALA A 45 17.59 23.62 -5.42
CA ALA A 45 17.28 22.37 -4.72
C ALA A 45 18.35 21.25 -4.85
N ALA A 46 19.64 21.60 -5.05
CA ALA A 46 20.67 20.61 -5.42
C ALA A 46 22.09 20.83 -4.84
N ALA A 47 22.23 21.45 -3.66
CA ALA A 47 23.53 21.63 -2.99
C ALA A 47 23.49 21.38 -1.47
N ASP A 48 24.69 21.27 -0.91
CA ASP A 48 25.12 21.29 0.51
C ASP A 48 25.52 19.96 1.17
N LEU A 49 26.79 19.96 1.62
CA LEU A 49 27.68 18.93 2.21
C LEU A 49 28.99 18.90 1.37
N GLU A 50 30.16 19.37 1.83
CA GLU A 50 30.64 19.67 3.19
C GLU A 50 31.68 20.83 3.17
N VAL A 51 31.71 21.72 4.19
CA VAL A 51 32.93 22.46 4.60
C VAL A 51 32.89 22.72 6.11
N GLU A 52 33.83 22.16 6.87
CA GLU A 52 34.37 22.78 8.09
C GLU A 52 35.71 22.12 8.45
N HIS A 53 36.83 22.81 8.20
CA HIS A 53 38.02 22.85 9.07
C HIS A 53 39.10 23.80 8.50
N GLY A 54 39.50 24.76 9.34
CA GLY A 54 40.77 25.52 9.37
C GLY A 54 41.56 25.74 8.07
N PHE A 55 41.52 26.97 7.56
CA PHE A 55 42.64 27.53 6.80
C PHE A 55 43.73 28.04 7.76
N GLY A 56 44.96 27.61 7.54
CA GLY A 56 46.18 28.26 8.05
C GLY A 56 47.05 28.65 6.86
N ASN A 57 47.56 29.88 6.84
CA ASN A 57 48.38 30.37 5.72
C ASN A 57 49.80 29.79 5.77
N GLY A 58 50.30 29.36 4.61
CA GLY A 58 51.71 29.01 4.36
C GLY A 58 51.94 28.89 2.87
N HIS A 59 53.01 29.50 2.35
CA HIS A 59 53.40 29.36 0.95
C HIS A 59 54.13 28.03 0.69
N GLY A 60 53.99 27.49 -0.52
CA GLY A 60 54.74 26.33 -0.99
C GLY A 60 54.27 25.89 -2.37
N ASP A 61 55.03 26.24 -3.41
CA ASP A 61 54.72 25.82 -4.78
C ASP A 61 55.15 24.36 -4.99
N SER A 62 54.18 23.48 -5.25
CA SER A 62 54.42 22.08 -5.64
C SER A 62 53.19 21.49 -6.32
N SER A 63 53.42 20.61 -7.29
CA SER A 63 52.37 20.01 -8.11
C SER A 63 51.57 18.96 -7.33
N ASP A 64 50.46 19.39 -6.72
CA ASP A 64 49.65 18.57 -5.82
C ASP A 64 48.91 17.44 -6.59
N SER A 65 49.55 16.28 -6.70
CA SER A 65 49.02 15.11 -7.40
C SER A 65 47.83 14.53 -6.62
N VAL A 66 46.61 14.95 -7.00
CA VAL A 66 45.34 14.58 -6.36
C VAL A 66 45.33 13.10 -5.95
N PRO A 67 45.42 12.77 -4.64
CA PRO A 67 45.84 11.44 -4.21
C PRO A 67 44.85 10.38 -4.69
N ALA A 68 45.36 9.26 -5.20
CA ALA A 68 44.56 8.26 -5.92
C ALA A 68 43.36 7.72 -5.11
N SER A 69 43.47 7.69 -3.78
CA SER A 69 42.38 7.39 -2.84
C SER A 69 41.19 8.35 -3.00
N SER A 70 41.42 9.65 -3.18
CA SER A 70 40.39 10.67 -3.38
C SER A 70 39.73 10.57 -4.76
N LEU A 71 40.48 10.20 -5.80
CA LEU A 71 39.93 9.91 -7.14
C LEU A 71 39.06 8.65 -7.12
N VAL A 72 39.50 7.59 -6.42
CA VAL A 72 38.71 6.37 -6.20
C VAL A 72 37.45 6.66 -5.36
N GLN A 73 37.53 7.53 -4.35
CA GLN A 73 36.37 7.99 -3.59
C GLN A 73 35.41 8.82 -4.45
N ARG A 74 35.88 9.78 -5.26
CA ARG A 74 35.06 10.52 -6.23
C ARG A 74 34.38 9.56 -7.23
N LYS A 75 35.11 8.60 -7.79
CA LYS A 75 34.59 7.60 -8.75
C LYS A 75 33.54 6.68 -8.10
N ASN A 76 33.71 6.30 -6.84
CA ASN A 76 32.71 5.53 -6.08
C ASN A 76 31.49 6.38 -5.62
N ARG A 77 31.68 7.62 -5.16
CA ARG A 77 30.60 8.57 -4.80
C ARG A 77 29.74 8.86 -6.05
N SER A 78 30.37 9.05 -7.21
CA SER A 78 29.72 9.17 -8.52
C SER A 78 28.96 7.90 -8.94
N ARG A 79 29.62 6.73 -8.95
CA ARG A 79 28.98 5.46 -9.32
C ARG A 79 27.80 5.10 -8.41
N ASN A 80 27.82 5.49 -7.14
CA ASN A 80 26.66 5.34 -6.26
C ASN A 80 25.51 6.30 -6.59
N LYS A 81 25.77 7.58 -6.95
CA LYS A 81 24.73 8.52 -7.41
C LYS A 81 23.93 7.92 -8.58
N TYR A 82 24.59 7.41 -9.62
CA TYR A 82 23.92 6.79 -10.76
C TYR A 82 23.07 5.57 -10.38
N ARG A 83 23.54 4.72 -9.45
CA ARG A 83 22.78 3.55 -8.99
C ARG A 83 21.52 3.92 -8.22
N TYR A 84 21.55 5.00 -7.42
CA TYR A 84 20.34 5.53 -6.78
C TYR A 84 19.41 6.23 -7.78
N ALA A 85 19.94 6.96 -8.76
CA ALA A 85 19.13 7.58 -9.81
C ALA A 85 18.34 6.53 -10.62
N VAL A 86 19.01 5.46 -11.09
CA VAL A 86 18.38 4.34 -11.80
C VAL A 86 17.38 3.59 -10.92
N LEU A 87 17.67 3.44 -9.62
CA LEU A 87 16.74 2.81 -8.68
C LEU A 87 15.44 3.62 -8.54
N TYR A 88 15.53 4.92 -8.28
CA TYR A 88 14.35 5.76 -8.06
C TYR A 88 13.59 6.08 -9.34
N SER A 89 14.25 6.19 -10.50
CA SER A 89 13.56 6.27 -11.79
C SER A 89 12.81 4.98 -12.11
N ALA A 90 13.39 3.81 -11.85
CA ALA A 90 12.71 2.53 -12.02
C ALA A 90 11.48 2.40 -11.10
N ILE A 91 11.62 2.77 -9.82
CA ILE A 91 10.49 2.82 -8.88
C ILE A 91 9.38 3.76 -9.39
N PHE A 92 9.73 4.94 -9.89
CA PHE A 92 8.77 5.90 -10.46
C PHE A 92 8.06 5.35 -11.70
N CYS A 93 8.78 4.73 -12.65
CA CYS A 93 8.17 4.13 -13.84
C CYS A 93 7.17 3.01 -13.49
N ILE A 94 7.45 2.22 -12.46
CA ILE A 94 6.53 1.15 -12.02
C ILE A 94 5.34 1.74 -11.26
N ALA A 95 5.56 2.74 -10.41
CA ALA A 95 4.46 3.47 -9.76
C ALA A 95 3.53 4.13 -10.79
N PHE A 96 4.09 4.63 -11.89
CA PHE A 96 3.34 5.17 -13.01
C PHE A 96 2.49 4.11 -13.71
N ALA A 97 3.08 2.96 -14.04
CA ALA A 97 2.35 1.83 -14.60
C ALA A 97 1.24 1.32 -13.66
N ILE A 98 1.53 1.13 -12.36
CA ILE A 98 0.57 0.67 -11.33
C ILE A 98 -0.59 1.65 -11.19
N SER A 99 -0.31 2.94 -11.19
CA SER A 99 -1.32 3.98 -11.08
C SER A 99 -2.21 4.06 -12.33
N LEU A 100 -1.64 3.95 -13.53
CA LEU A 100 -2.40 3.99 -14.78
C LEU A 100 -3.19 2.70 -15.03
N ASP A 101 -2.64 1.54 -14.66
CA ASP A 101 -3.34 0.25 -14.62
C ASP A 101 -4.58 0.32 -13.71
N ALA A 102 -4.42 0.74 -12.45
CA ALA A 102 -5.54 0.84 -11.51
C ALA A 102 -6.68 1.76 -12.00
N ASN A 103 -6.37 2.86 -12.70
CA ASN A 103 -7.38 3.75 -13.28
C ASN A 103 -8.04 3.16 -14.55
N THR A 104 -7.27 2.52 -15.44
CA THR A 104 -7.80 1.96 -16.69
C THR A 104 -8.55 0.64 -16.47
N GLY A 105 -8.05 -0.25 -15.61
CA GLY A 105 -8.67 -1.52 -15.27
C GLY A 105 -10.05 -1.40 -14.62
N TYR A 106 -10.30 -0.33 -13.85
CA TYR A 106 -11.63 -0.01 -13.32
C TYR A 106 -12.64 0.31 -14.42
N LEU A 107 -12.21 1.02 -15.47
CA LEU A 107 -13.04 1.38 -16.62
C LEU A 107 -13.29 0.17 -17.53
N TYR A 108 -12.26 -0.63 -17.83
CA TYR A 108 -12.41 -1.88 -18.61
C TYR A 108 -13.31 -2.91 -17.92
N LEU A 109 -13.34 -2.96 -16.58
CA LEU A 109 -14.19 -3.89 -15.83
C LEU A 109 -15.69 -3.65 -16.07
N ASN A 110 -16.10 -2.40 -16.29
CA ASN A 110 -17.49 -2.07 -16.59
C ASN A 110 -17.92 -2.71 -17.93
N TRP A 111 -17.11 -2.53 -18.98
CA TRP A 111 -17.32 -3.16 -20.29
C TRP A 111 -17.30 -4.70 -20.22
N ALA A 112 -16.36 -5.29 -19.46
CA ALA A 112 -16.28 -6.73 -19.27
C ALA A 112 -17.53 -7.31 -18.56
N CYS A 113 -18.02 -6.64 -17.51
CA CYS A 113 -19.26 -7.04 -16.84
C CYS A 113 -20.50 -6.84 -17.74
N SER A 114 -20.50 -5.83 -18.61
CA SER A 114 -21.57 -5.60 -19.57
C SER A 114 -21.63 -6.68 -20.66
N GLU A 115 -20.49 -7.14 -21.18
CA GLU A 115 -20.45 -8.20 -22.21
C GLU A 115 -21.03 -9.52 -21.71
N TYR A 116 -20.75 -9.89 -20.45
CA TYR A 116 -21.30 -11.11 -19.83
C TYR A 116 -22.75 -10.95 -19.31
N GLY A 117 -23.46 -9.87 -19.64
CA GLY A 117 -24.81 -9.58 -19.13
C GLY A 117 -24.89 -9.41 -17.60
N ALA A 118 -23.74 -9.25 -16.93
CA ALA A 118 -23.57 -9.39 -15.50
C ALA A 118 -23.11 -8.08 -14.84
N LEU A 119 -23.70 -6.95 -15.27
CA LEU A 119 -23.33 -5.61 -14.78
C LEU A 119 -23.51 -5.47 -13.25
N SER A 120 -24.49 -6.18 -12.66
CA SER A 120 -24.68 -6.27 -11.20
C SER A 120 -23.46 -6.87 -10.47
N ALA A 121 -22.75 -7.81 -11.10
CA ALA A 121 -21.57 -8.47 -10.53
C ALA A 121 -20.32 -7.57 -10.50
N PHE A 122 -20.34 -6.39 -11.11
CA PHE A 122 -19.28 -5.37 -10.98
C PHE A 122 -18.97 -5.06 -9.51
N SER A 123 -20.01 -5.01 -8.67
CA SER A 123 -19.90 -4.85 -7.22
C SER A 123 -19.15 -6.03 -6.59
N THR A 124 -19.62 -7.27 -6.82
CA THR A 124 -19.01 -8.52 -6.33
C THR A 124 -17.54 -8.66 -6.74
N VAL A 125 -17.19 -8.36 -7.99
CA VAL A 125 -15.81 -8.41 -8.48
C VAL A 125 -14.94 -7.33 -7.80
N SER A 126 -15.47 -6.12 -7.58
CA SER A 126 -14.77 -5.06 -6.83
C SER A 126 -14.56 -5.43 -5.35
N ILE A 127 -15.50 -6.15 -4.73
CA ILE A 127 -15.41 -6.65 -3.35
C ILE A 127 -14.33 -7.73 -3.23
N VAL A 128 -14.32 -8.70 -4.16
CA VAL A 128 -13.32 -9.79 -4.19
C VAL A 128 -11.91 -9.26 -4.44
N GLN A 129 -11.74 -8.26 -5.31
CA GLN A 129 -10.45 -7.61 -5.53
C GLN A 129 -9.95 -6.91 -4.25
N GLN A 130 -10.74 -6.03 -3.64
CA GLN A 130 -10.39 -5.34 -2.38
C GLN A 130 -10.04 -6.32 -1.25
N LEU A 131 -10.84 -7.38 -1.08
CA LEU A 131 -10.57 -8.44 -0.09
C LEU A 131 -9.22 -9.12 -0.33
N THR A 132 -8.91 -9.43 -1.60
CA THR A 132 -7.63 -10.04 -1.98
C THR A 132 -6.46 -9.08 -1.75
N MET A 133 -6.62 -7.78 -2.06
CA MET A 133 -5.62 -6.74 -1.81
C MET A 133 -5.36 -6.53 -0.31
N ALA A 134 -6.36 -6.66 0.55
CA ALA A 134 -6.18 -6.58 2.00
C ALA A 134 -5.35 -7.76 2.55
N ILE A 135 -5.69 -8.98 2.14
CA ILE A 135 -5.13 -10.22 2.70
C ILE A 135 -3.71 -10.50 2.18
N ALA A 136 -3.40 -10.16 0.93
CA ALA A 136 -2.11 -10.49 0.31
C ALA A 136 -0.90 -9.74 0.93
N LYS A 137 -1.12 -8.64 1.66
CA LYS A 137 -0.05 -7.76 2.18
C LYS A 137 0.94 -8.48 3.12
N PRO A 138 0.53 -9.13 4.23
CA PRO A 138 1.51 -9.77 5.13
C PRO A 138 2.23 -10.98 4.55
N PRO A 139 1.59 -11.92 3.82
CA PRO A 139 2.28 -13.02 3.15
C PRO A 139 3.36 -12.53 2.16
N LEU A 140 3.08 -11.50 1.36
CA LEU A 140 4.06 -10.98 0.38
C LEU A 140 5.21 -10.22 1.05
N ALA A 141 4.97 -9.55 2.18
CA ALA A 141 6.03 -8.99 3.02
C ALA A 141 6.91 -10.09 3.66
N LYS A 142 6.31 -11.18 4.13
CA LYS A 142 7.01 -12.34 4.72
C LYS A 142 7.90 -13.07 3.70
N ILE A 143 7.38 -13.31 2.49
CA ILE A 143 8.16 -13.81 1.33
C ILE A 143 9.36 -12.89 1.03
N SER A 144 9.18 -11.57 1.18
CA SER A 144 10.23 -10.56 1.01
C SER A 144 11.38 -10.67 2.02
N ASP A 145 11.08 -10.98 3.28
CA ASP A 145 12.08 -11.10 4.34
C ASP A 145 12.86 -12.43 4.25
N VAL A 146 12.21 -13.53 3.83
CA VAL A 146 12.85 -14.86 3.69
C VAL A 146 13.65 -14.99 2.40
N PHE A 147 13.01 -14.81 1.23
CA PHE A 147 13.69 -14.99 -0.06
C PHE A 147 14.51 -13.77 -0.47
N GLY A 148 14.14 -12.58 0.00
CA GLY A 148 14.74 -11.30 -0.32
C GLY A 148 13.93 -10.47 -1.32
N ARG A 149 14.14 -9.15 -1.28
CA ARG A 149 13.35 -8.14 -2.02
C ARG A 149 13.15 -8.45 -3.52
N ALA A 150 14.19 -8.90 -4.23
CA ALA A 150 14.08 -9.16 -5.67
C ALA A 150 13.16 -10.36 -5.99
N GLN A 151 13.29 -11.46 -5.25
CA GLN A 151 12.54 -12.69 -5.45
C GLN A 151 11.05 -12.46 -5.22
N ALA A 152 10.69 -11.76 -4.13
CA ALA A 152 9.31 -11.40 -3.85
C ALA A 152 8.73 -10.45 -4.92
N TYR A 153 9.55 -9.56 -5.48
CA TYR A 153 9.12 -8.65 -6.56
C TYR A 153 8.87 -9.40 -7.87
N THR A 154 9.75 -10.33 -8.25
CA THR A 154 9.53 -11.23 -9.39
C THR A 154 8.28 -12.09 -9.18
N PHE A 155 8.07 -12.66 -7.99
CA PHE A 155 6.88 -13.46 -7.68
C PHE A 155 5.58 -12.63 -7.79
N SER A 156 5.57 -11.41 -7.26
CA SER A 156 4.43 -10.49 -7.37
C SER A 156 4.13 -10.10 -8.82
N LEU A 157 5.18 -9.87 -9.62
CA LEU A 157 5.06 -9.61 -11.06
C LEU A 157 4.53 -10.84 -11.82
N MET A 158 4.92 -12.06 -11.45
CA MET A 158 4.40 -13.28 -12.07
C MET A 158 2.91 -13.48 -11.77
N LEU A 159 2.46 -13.26 -10.53
CA LEU A 159 1.04 -13.30 -10.19
C LEU A 159 0.22 -12.30 -11.02
N TYR A 160 0.72 -11.07 -11.17
CA TYR A 160 0.11 -10.03 -12.00
C TYR A 160 0.01 -10.46 -13.48
N VAL A 161 1.14 -10.90 -14.07
CA VAL A 161 1.23 -11.30 -15.48
C VAL A 161 0.33 -12.49 -15.80
N CYS A 162 0.35 -13.53 -14.96
CA CYS A 162 -0.54 -14.69 -15.11
C CYS A 162 -2.02 -14.32 -14.88
N GLY A 163 -2.30 -13.42 -13.94
CA GLY A 163 -3.66 -12.91 -13.71
C GLY A 163 -4.23 -12.20 -14.94
N TYR A 164 -3.51 -11.25 -15.53
CA TYR A 164 -3.99 -10.57 -16.74
C TYR A 164 -3.97 -11.44 -18.00
N LEU A 165 -3.13 -12.48 -18.07
CA LEU A 165 -3.25 -13.49 -19.12
C LEU A 165 -4.62 -14.20 -19.06
N ILE A 166 -5.06 -14.59 -17.85
CA ILE A 166 -6.37 -15.21 -17.63
C ILE A 166 -7.53 -14.24 -17.93
N VAL A 167 -7.39 -12.96 -17.55
CA VAL A 167 -8.39 -11.91 -17.88
C VAL A 167 -8.49 -11.69 -19.39
N THR A 168 -7.37 -11.58 -20.10
CA THR A 168 -7.32 -11.33 -21.55
C THR A 168 -7.98 -12.46 -22.34
N PHE A 169 -7.83 -13.71 -21.90
CA PHE A 169 -8.46 -14.88 -22.51
C PHE A 169 -9.76 -15.32 -21.81
N SER A 170 -10.40 -14.45 -21.02
CA SER A 170 -11.63 -14.83 -20.32
C SER A 170 -12.84 -14.92 -21.27
N SER A 171 -13.50 -16.07 -21.22
CA SER A 171 -14.81 -16.36 -21.85
C SER A 171 -15.97 -16.34 -20.85
N SER A 172 -15.70 -16.13 -19.56
CA SER A 172 -16.73 -16.16 -18.52
C SER A 172 -16.40 -15.21 -17.35
N LEU A 173 -17.45 -14.77 -16.65
CA LEU A 173 -17.34 -14.02 -15.40
C LEU A 173 -16.50 -14.75 -14.33
N ARG A 174 -16.54 -16.09 -14.28
CA ARG A 174 -15.78 -16.91 -13.32
C ARG A 174 -14.28 -16.85 -13.61
N SER A 175 -13.88 -16.99 -14.87
CA SER A 175 -12.47 -16.86 -15.26
C SER A 175 -11.96 -15.42 -15.17
N LEU A 176 -12.77 -14.42 -15.51
CA LEU A 176 -12.47 -13.00 -15.25
C LEU A 176 -12.17 -12.76 -13.75
N LEU A 177 -13.04 -13.23 -12.85
CA LEU A 177 -12.88 -13.06 -11.40
C LEU A 177 -11.62 -13.75 -10.87
N CYS A 178 -11.34 -15.00 -11.27
CA CYS A 178 -10.11 -15.70 -10.89
C CYS A 178 -8.84 -14.99 -11.40
N GLY A 179 -8.86 -14.44 -12.62
CA GLY A 179 -7.77 -13.63 -13.16
C GLY A 179 -7.54 -12.36 -12.33
N LEU A 180 -8.61 -11.61 -12.03
CA LEU A 180 -8.54 -10.37 -11.25
C LEU A 180 -8.13 -10.60 -9.79
N MET A 181 -8.39 -11.76 -9.19
CA MET A 181 -7.81 -12.13 -7.89
C MET A 181 -6.28 -12.26 -7.95
N LEU A 182 -5.75 -12.92 -8.98
CA LEU A 182 -4.29 -13.05 -9.16
C LEU A 182 -3.63 -11.70 -9.46
N VAL A 183 -4.27 -10.84 -10.26
CA VAL A 183 -3.85 -9.44 -10.46
C VAL A 183 -3.84 -8.68 -9.14
N SER A 184 -4.91 -8.78 -8.34
CA SER A 184 -5.05 -8.10 -7.05
C SER A 184 -3.95 -8.50 -6.06
N ALA A 185 -3.60 -9.78 -5.98
CA ALA A 185 -2.46 -10.24 -5.20
C ALA A 185 -1.12 -9.72 -5.75
N GLY A 186 -0.94 -9.75 -7.07
CA GLY A 186 0.27 -9.28 -7.75
C GLY A 186 0.52 -7.78 -7.56
N ILE A 187 -0.44 -6.92 -7.87
CA ILE A 187 -0.33 -5.45 -7.76
C ILE A 187 -0.11 -5.02 -6.30
N THR A 188 -0.79 -5.68 -5.36
CA THR A 188 -0.58 -5.49 -3.91
C THR A 188 0.84 -5.83 -3.50
N GLY A 189 1.39 -6.94 -4.02
CA GLY A 189 2.78 -7.32 -3.82
C GLY A 189 3.74 -6.25 -4.34
N LEU A 190 3.55 -5.80 -5.59
CA LEU A 190 4.38 -4.76 -6.19
C LEU A 190 4.36 -3.46 -5.36
N GLN A 191 3.18 -2.94 -5.00
CA GLN A 191 3.02 -1.75 -4.17
C GLN A 191 3.63 -1.90 -2.75
N THR A 192 3.33 -3.01 -2.07
CA THR A 192 3.83 -3.28 -0.71
C THR A 192 5.36 -3.37 -0.73
N LEU A 193 5.92 -4.13 -1.67
CA LEU A 193 7.37 -4.28 -1.84
C LEU A 193 8.04 -2.98 -2.27
N GLN A 194 7.41 -2.16 -3.10
CA GLN A 194 7.89 -0.83 -3.46
C GLN A 194 8.06 0.05 -2.21
N SER A 195 7.06 0.11 -1.33
CA SER A 195 7.16 0.87 -0.07
C SER A 195 8.30 0.36 0.82
N ILE A 196 8.50 -0.96 0.87
CA ILE A 196 9.58 -1.61 1.63
C ILE A 196 10.95 -1.29 1.02
N ILE A 197 11.10 -1.33 -0.31
CA ILE A 197 12.34 -0.99 -1.02
C ILE A 197 12.69 0.49 -0.81
N VAL A 198 11.71 1.39 -0.87
CA VAL A 198 11.91 2.81 -0.51
C VAL A 198 12.35 2.92 0.95
N ALA A 199 11.74 2.20 1.88
CA ALA A 199 12.15 2.21 3.28
C ALA A 199 13.56 1.66 3.52
N ASP A 200 13.95 0.59 2.82
CA ASP A 200 15.26 -0.07 2.91
C ASP A 200 16.41 0.75 2.30
N THR A 201 16.11 1.74 1.46
CA THR A 201 17.10 2.49 0.67
C THR A 201 17.20 3.97 1.03
N THR A 202 16.12 4.57 1.52
CA THR A 202 16.08 5.98 1.97
C THR A 202 16.49 6.14 3.43
N ALA A 203 17.19 7.23 3.74
CA ALA A 203 17.37 7.64 5.13
C ALA A 203 16.01 8.08 5.73
N PRO A 204 15.69 7.73 7.00
CA PRO A 204 14.40 8.04 7.63
C PRO A 204 13.95 9.51 7.49
N ARG A 205 14.89 10.46 7.55
CA ARG A 205 14.65 11.89 7.29
C ARG A 205 13.93 12.18 5.96
N TYR A 206 14.32 11.51 4.87
CA TYR A 206 13.83 11.77 3.51
C TYR A 206 12.78 10.78 3.05
N ARG A 207 12.48 9.75 3.84
CA ARG A 207 11.61 8.63 3.45
C ARG A 207 10.21 9.08 3.02
N GLY A 208 9.57 9.96 3.81
CA GLY A 208 8.24 10.50 3.48
C GLY A 208 8.21 11.29 2.18
N LEU A 209 9.26 12.09 1.91
CA LEU A 209 9.40 12.80 0.63
C LEU A 209 9.50 11.83 -0.54
N VAL A 210 10.34 10.79 -0.44
CA VAL A 210 10.48 9.81 -1.53
C VAL A 210 9.19 9.01 -1.75
N ILE A 211 8.47 8.61 -0.69
CA ILE A 211 7.15 7.97 -0.82
C ILE A 211 6.18 8.90 -1.56
N GLY A 212 6.08 10.18 -1.17
CA GLY A 212 5.26 11.17 -1.87
C GLY A 212 5.64 11.34 -3.34
N LEU A 213 6.94 11.45 -3.65
CA LEU A 213 7.44 11.55 -5.02
C LEU A 213 7.16 10.30 -5.87
N CYS A 214 7.16 9.10 -5.26
CA CYS A 214 6.73 7.88 -5.94
C CYS A 214 5.23 7.89 -6.28
N ASN A 215 4.40 8.63 -5.53
CA ASN A 215 2.96 8.68 -5.74
C ASN A 215 2.52 9.76 -6.74
N ILE A 216 3.42 10.63 -7.22
CA ILE A 216 3.13 11.65 -8.26
C ILE A 216 2.26 11.14 -9.41
N PRO A 217 2.42 9.92 -9.96
CA PRO A 217 1.58 9.47 -11.07
C PRO A 217 0.07 9.46 -10.77
N PHE A 218 -0.36 9.26 -9.52
CA PHE A 218 -1.77 9.35 -9.12
C PHE A 218 -2.35 10.76 -9.25
N LEU A 219 -1.49 11.80 -9.31
CA LEU A 219 -1.88 13.19 -9.57
C LEU A 219 -2.23 13.43 -11.05
N ILE A 220 -1.74 12.60 -11.97
CA ILE A 220 -1.77 12.86 -13.43
C ILE A 220 -2.61 11.80 -14.17
N ASN A 221 -2.48 10.53 -13.79
CA ASN A 221 -3.01 9.40 -14.55
C ASN A 221 -4.55 9.36 -14.65
N PHE A 222 -5.28 9.98 -13.71
CA PHE A 222 -6.74 10.03 -13.76
C PHE A 222 -7.25 10.82 -15.00
N LEU A 223 -6.48 11.79 -15.50
CA LEU A 223 -6.76 12.54 -16.73
C LEU A 223 -6.44 11.73 -18.00
N ILE A 224 -5.44 10.85 -17.92
CA ILE A 224 -4.94 10.06 -19.06
C ILE A 224 -5.77 8.79 -19.27
N ALA A 225 -6.26 8.17 -18.19
CA ALA A 225 -6.92 6.87 -18.23
C ALA A 225 -8.19 6.83 -19.08
N GLY A 226 -9.04 7.86 -19.02
CA GLY A 226 -10.27 7.94 -19.82
C GLY A 226 -9.98 7.96 -21.34
N PRO A 227 -9.22 8.94 -21.85
CA PRO A 227 -8.83 8.99 -23.25
C PRO A 227 -8.05 7.75 -23.73
N LEU A 228 -7.24 7.13 -22.87
CA LEU A 228 -6.52 5.90 -23.20
C LEU A 228 -7.47 4.69 -23.35
N VAL A 229 -8.46 4.55 -22.47
CA VAL A 229 -9.49 3.50 -22.57
C VAL A 229 -10.36 3.70 -23.81
N ASP A 230 -10.78 4.93 -24.10
CA ASP A 230 -11.52 5.28 -25.31
C ASP A 230 -10.71 4.94 -26.59
N LEU A 231 -9.43 5.32 -26.65
CA LEU A 231 -8.55 4.99 -27.77
C LEU A 231 -8.37 3.46 -27.96
N VAL A 232 -8.31 2.69 -26.87
CA VAL A 232 -8.20 1.22 -26.94
C VAL A 232 -9.51 0.57 -27.38
N LEU A 233 -10.65 1.06 -26.92
CA LEU A 233 -11.97 0.53 -27.28
C LEU A 233 -12.41 0.90 -28.71
N ARG A 234 -11.93 2.02 -29.26
CA ARG A 234 -12.14 2.36 -30.68
C ARG A 234 -11.32 1.49 -31.63
N ASN A 235 -10.17 0.99 -31.19
CA ASN A 235 -9.20 0.26 -32.01
C ASN A 235 -9.11 -1.24 -31.66
N GLY A 236 -9.98 -1.74 -30.79
CA GLY A 236 -9.87 -3.09 -30.22
C GLY A 236 -10.89 -3.34 -29.12
N THR A 237 -10.61 -4.31 -28.24
CA THR A 237 -11.53 -4.73 -27.16
C THR A 237 -10.95 -4.48 -25.78
N TRP A 238 -11.80 -4.48 -24.75
CA TRP A 238 -11.36 -4.36 -23.35
C TRP A 238 -10.34 -5.45 -22.93
N ARG A 239 -10.40 -6.64 -23.57
CA ARG A 239 -9.40 -7.71 -23.41
C ARG A 239 -7.99 -7.26 -23.85
N LEU A 240 -7.88 -6.52 -24.95
CA LEU A 240 -6.61 -5.93 -25.40
C LEU A 240 -6.12 -4.85 -24.42
N GLY A 241 -7.04 -4.11 -23.80
CA GLY A 241 -6.75 -3.16 -22.72
C GLY A 241 -6.03 -3.77 -21.52
N TYR A 242 -6.47 -4.94 -21.06
CA TYR A 242 -5.74 -5.74 -20.06
C TYR A 242 -4.49 -6.41 -20.64
N GLY A 243 -4.54 -6.90 -21.87
CA GLY A 243 -3.42 -7.54 -22.57
C GLY A 243 -2.18 -6.65 -22.70
N MET A 244 -2.38 -5.34 -22.92
CA MET A 244 -1.30 -4.34 -22.92
C MET A 244 -0.45 -4.37 -21.64
N TRP A 245 -1.09 -4.56 -20.48
CA TRP A 245 -0.42 -4.54 -19.18
C TRP A 245 0.48 -5.77 -18.93
N ILE A 246 0.21 -6.89 -19.59
CA ILE A 246 1.05 -8.11 -19.58
C ILE A 246 2.47 -7.78 -20.09
N ILE A 247 2.58 -6.88 -21.06
CA ILE A 247 3.86 -6.45 -21.66
C ILE A 247 4.42 -5.22 -20.96
N ALA A 248 3.58 -4.21 -20.68
CA ALA A 248 4.03 -2.94 -20.10
C ALA A 248 4.63 -3.08 -18.69
N MET A 249 4.06 -3.92 -17.82
CA MET A 249 4.57 -4.08 -16.45
C MET A 249 5.95 -4.74 -16.36
N PRO A 250 6.24 -5.87 -17.03
CA PRO A 250 7.58 -6.43 -17.03
C PRO A 250 8.65 -5.46 -17.57
N ILE A 251 8.31 -4.66 -18.59
CA ILE A 251 9.21 -3.62 -19.12
C ILE A 251 9.47 -2.53 -18.08
N ALA A 252 8.43 -2.00 -17.41
CA ALA A 252 8.60 -1.04 -16.33
C ALA A 252 9.38 -1.62 -15.13
N ALA A 253 9.16 -2.91 -14.81
CA ALA A 253 9.77 -3.60 -13.68
C ALA A 253 11.23 -4.01 -13.92
N ALA A 254 11.64 -4.24 -15.17
CA ALA A 254 12.95 -4.78 -15.50
C ALA A 254 14.14 -3.96 -14.93
N PRO A 255 14.19 -2.62 -15.01
CA PRO A 255 15.29 -1.83 -14.44
C PRO A 255 15.39 -1.96 -12.91
N LEU A 256 14.27 -2.09 -12.21
CA LEU A 256 14.25 -2.32 -10.76
C LEU A 256 14.74 -3.74 -10.44
N LEU A 257 14.23 -4.76 -11.14
CA LEU A 257 14.64 -6.16 -10.96
C LEU A 257 16.14 -6.36 -11.24
N VAL A 258 16.67 -5.77 -12.31
CA VAL A 258 18.11 -5.78 -12.62
C VAL A 258 18.91 -5.10 -11.49
N THR A 259 18.46 -3.94 -11.01
CA THR A 259 19.14 -3.21 -9.91
C THR A 259 19.14 -4.02 -8.61
N LEU A 260 18.01 -4.60 -8.23
CA LEU A 260 17.85 -5.43 -7.03
C LEU A 260 18.67 -6.73 -7.12
N THR A 261 18.62 -7.45 -8.24
CA THR A 261 19.38 -8.70 -8.41
C THR A 261 20.89 -8.47 -8.44
N ILE A 262 21.38 -7.37 -9.05
CA ILE A 262 22.79 -6.96 -8.96
C ILE A 262 23.16 -6.62 -7.50
N GLY A 263 22.30 -5.90 -6.78
CA GLY A 263 22.48 -5.59 -5.36
C GLY A 263 22.60 -6.84 -4.49
N GLN A 264 21.70 -7.81 -4.68
CA GLN A 264 21.72 -9.10 -3.98
C GLN A 264 22.93 -9.96 -4.34
N ARG A 265 23.32 -10.03 -5.63
CA ARG A 265 24.54 -10.74 -6.07
C ARG A 265 25.79 -10.14 -5.40
N HIS A 266 25.83 -8.81 -5.25
CA HIS A 266 26.92 -8.14 -4.54
C HIS A 266 26.91 -8.44 -3.04
N ALA A 267 25.74 -8.39 -2.39
CA ALA A 267 25.59 -8.74 -0.96
C ALA A 267 25.93 -10.21 -0.66
N ARG A 268 25.57 -11.15 -1.55
CA ARG A 268 25.94 -12.58 -1.44
C ARG A 268 27.46 -12.77 -1.57
N ARG A 269 28.10 -12.07 -2.52
CA ARG A 269 29.58 -12.07 -2.67
C ARG A 269 30.32 -11.45 -1.48
N ALA A 270 29.69 -10.49 -0.79
CA ALA A 270 30.25 -9.86 0.41
C ALA A 270 30.03 -10.67 1.71
N GLY A 271 29.45 -11.88 1.65
CA GLY A 271 29.16 -12.72 2.83
C GLY A 271 28.03 -12.19 3.73
N LEU A 272 27.37 -11.07 3.37
CA LEU A 272 26.40 -10.37 4.20
C LEU A 272 25.00 -11.02 4.24
N ARG A 273 24.80 -12.16 3.56
CA ARG A 273 23.52 -12.89 3.57
C ARG A 273 23.66 -14.16 4.41
N HIS A 274 22.86 -14.27 5.46
CA HIS A 274 22.73 -15.49 6.26
C HIS A 274 22.16 -16.62 5.37
N ARG A 275 22.87 -17.73 5.26
CA ARG A 275 22.58 -18.84 4.33
C ARG A 275 21.73 -19.90 5.03
N VAL A 276 20.42 -19.67 5.10
CA VAL A 276 19.46 -20.63 5.71
C VAL A 276 19.24 -21.89 4.84
N LEU A 277 19.72 -21.88 3.58
CA LEU A 277 19.39 -22.88 2.55
C LEU A 277 20.62 -23.61 1.95
N ASP A 278 21.83 -23.42 2.49
CA ASP A 278 23.06 -24.00 1.91
C ASP A 278 23.59 -25.25 2.66
N GLU A 279 22.88 -25.78 3.66
CA GLU A 279 23.32 -26.94 4.48
C GLU A 279 22.36 -28.16 4.50
N SER A 280 21.21 -28.11 3.80
CA SER A 280 20.26 -29.23 3.75
C SER A 280 20.39 -30.07 2.47
N GLN A 281 21.01 -31.25 2.58
CA GLN A 281 21.18 -32.18 1.44
C GLN A 281 19.87 -32.81 0.93
N ASN A 282 18.80 -32.82 1.74
CA ASN A 282 17.51 -33.41 1.37
C ASN A 282 16.45 -32.35 1.03
N PHE A 283 15.84 -32.46 -0.15
CA PHE A 283 14.75 -31.56 -0.60
C PHE A 283 13.61 -31.43 0.43
N ALA A 284 13.17 -32.53 1.04
CA ALA A 284 12.12 -32.52 2.06
C ALA A 284 12.52 -31.76 3.35
N GLN A 285 13.81 -31.74 3.71
CA GLN A 285 14.31 -30.92 4.82
C GLN A 285 14.32 -29.44 4.43
N THR A 286 14.81 -29.11 3.22
CA THR A 286 14.79 -27.74 2.67
C THR A 286 13.37 -27.17 2.65
N MET A 287 12.38 -27.95 2.21
CA MET A 287 10.97 -27.53 2.17
C MET A 287 10.36 -27.37 3.57
N ARG A 288 10.70 -28.22 4.55
CA ARG A 288 10.27 -28.06 5.96
C ARG A 288 10.87 -26.81 6.61
N ILE A 289 12.17 -26.54 6.39
CA ILE A 289 12.84 -25.32 6.86
C ILE A 289 12.15 -24.10 6.24
N LEU A 290 11.93 -24.11 4.92
CA LEU A 290 11.30 -23.01 4.20
C LEU A 290 9.86 -22.76 4.66
N ALA A 291 9.06 -23.80 4.87
CA ALA A 291 7.70 -23.69 5.40
C ALA A 291 7.67 -23.12 6.84
N THR A 292 8.70 -23.40 7.63
CA THR A 292 8.88 -22.84 8.99
C THR A 292 9.30 -21.38 8.96
N GLU A 293 10.23 -20.99 8.07
CA GLU A 293 10.72 -19.61 7.95
C GLU A 293 9.66 -18.67 7.34
N LEU A 294 8.88 -19.15 6.37
CA LEU A 294 7.73 -18.44 5.81
C LEU A 294 6.52 -18.41 6.75
N ASP A 295 6.47 -19.30 7.74
CA ASP A 295 5.28 -19.57 8.56
C ASP A 295 4.02 -19.84 7.71
N VAL A 296 4.08 -20.90 6.91
CA VAL A 296 2.98 -21.25 5.98
C VAL A 296 1.68 -21.53 6.72
N PHE A 297 1.73 -22.10 7.93
CA PHE A 297 0.53 -22.32 8.75
C PHE A 297 -0.04 -21.01 9.26
N GLY A 298 0.81 -20.10 9.79
CA GLY A 298 0.41 -18.75 10.16
C GLY A 298 -0.18 -17.97 8.97
N ILE A 299 0.42 -18.06 7.77
CA ILE A 299 -0.10 -17.45 6.54
C ILE A 299 -1.48 -18.00 6.15
N VAL A 300 -1.70 -19.32 6.20
CA VAL A 300 -3.00 -19.93 5.85
C VAL A 300 -4.06 -19.52 6.87
N LEU A 301 -3.74 -19.60 8.16
CA LEU A 301 -4.67 -19.30 9.25
C LEU A 301 -5.00 -17.80 9.31
N PHE A 302 -4.02 -16.93 9.06
CA PHE A 302 -4.22 -15.50 8.81
C PHE A 302 -5.14 -15.25 7.61
N SER A 303 -4.81 -15.84 6.45
CA SER A 303 -5.54 -15.55 5.21
C SER A 303 -7.00 -16.01 5.28
N LEU A 304 -7.26 -17.18 5.86
CA LEU A 304 -8.60 -17.73 6.04
C LEU A 304 -9.41 -16.95 7.09
N SER A 305 -8.81 -16.59 8.22
CA SER A 305 -9.49 -15.81 9.27
C SER A 305 -9.90 -14.42 8.78
N PHE A 306 -9.00 -13.69 8.13
CA PHE A 306 -9.32 -12.38 7.55
C PHE A 306 -10.25 -12.47 6.33
N ALA A 307 -10.18 -13.53 5.51
CA ALA A 307 -11.17 -13.76 4.44
C ALA A 307 -12.58 -13.91 5.02
N LEU A 308 -12.78 -14.82 5.97
CA LEU A 308 -14.08 -15.11 6.55
C LEU A 308 -14.64 -13.96 7.41
N MET A 309 -13.75 -13.17 8.04
CA MET A 309 -14.16 -11.97 8.79
C MET A 309 -14.54 -10.80 7.87
N LEU A 310 -13.72 -10.49 6.85
CA LEU A 310 -13.91 -9.31 6.01
C LEU A 310 -14.92 -9.52 4.88
N LEU A 311 -15.07 -10.73 4.33
CA LEU A 311 -16.04 -11.03 3.26
C LEU A 311 -17.50 -10.62 3.59
N PRO A 312 -18.12 -11.06 4.70
CA PRO A 312 -19.50 -10.67 5.03
C PRO A 312 -19.64 -9.19 5.38
N ILE A 313 -18.59 -8.58 5.94
CA ILE A 313 -18.50 -7.15 6.22
C ILE A 313 -18.54 -6.35 4.91
N THR A 314 -17.64 -6.62 3.98
CA THR A 314 -17.53 -5.88 2.71
C THR A 314 -18.73 -6.13 1.80
N LEU A 315 -19.29 -7.35 1.77
CA LEU A 315 -20.53 -7.65 1.04
C LEU A 315 -21.71 -6.81 1.54
N ARG A 316 -21.92 -6.71 2.86
CA ARG A 316 -22.98 -5.87 3.44
C ARG A 316 -22.73 -4.37 3.24
N GLY A 317 -21.47 -3.95 3.27
CA GLY A 317 -21.11 -2.55 2.99
C GLY A 317 -21.44 -2.08 1.57
N HIS A 318 -21.52 -3.00 0.61
CA HIS A 318 -21.93 -2.75 -0.76
C HIS A 318 -23.39 -3.14 -1.04
N GLY A 319 -24.23 -3.29 0.01
CA GLY A 319 -25.67 -3.53 -0.12
C GLY A 319 -26.07 -4.96 -0.51
N SER A 320 -25.16 -5.94 -0.48
CA SER A 320 -25.47 -7.32 -0.86
C SER A 320 -26.41 -8.01 0.13
N SER A 321 -27.46 -8.64 -0.38
CA SER A 321 -28.53 -9.32 0.37
C SER A 321 -28.13 -10.70 0.93
N VAL A 322 -26.88 -10.85 1.37
CA VAL A 322 -26.39 -12.10 1.98
C VAL A 322 -27.15 -12.38 3.27
N ASP A 323 -27.66 -13.61 3.39
CA ASP A 323 -28.37 -14.09 4.57
C ASP A 323 -27.65 -13.71 5.87
N THR A 324 -28.44 -13.21 6.82
CA THR A 324 -27.98 -12.82 8.15
C THR A 324 -27.46 -14.00 8.96
N GLY A 325 -27.98 -15.22 8.74
CA GLY A 325 -27.42 -16.44 9.32
C GLY A 325 -26.00 -16.71 8.81
N VAL A 326 -25.85 -16.90 7.49
CA VAL A 326 -24.56 -17.14 6.83
C VAL A 326 -23.55 -16.04 7.13
N ALA A 327 -23.92 -14.76 7.02
CA ALA A 327 -23.01 -13.64 7.27
C ALA A 327 -22.49 -13.59 8.71
N LYS A 328 -23.34 -13.92 9.71
CA LYS A 328 -22.93 -14.05 11.12
C LYS A 328 -22.01 -15.25 11.31
N LEU A 329 -22.34 -16.40 10.73
CA LEU A 329 -21.56 -17.64 10.85
C LEU A 329 -20.13 -17.47 10.30
N LEU A 330 -19.99 -16.89 9.10
CA LEU A 330 -18.69 -16.59 8.50
C LEU A 330 -17.85 -15.65 9.38
N PHE A 331 -18.46 -14.58 9.89
CA PHE A 331 -17.78 -13.62 10.76
C PHE A 331 -17.32 -14.25 12.09
N ILE A 332 -18.18 -15.05 12.74
CA ILE A 332 -17.86 -15.75 14.00
C ILE A 332 -16.75 -16.79 13.77
N LEU A 333 -16.81 -17.56 12.67
CA LEU A 333 -15.76 -18.51 12.31
C LEU A 333 -14.43 -17.78 12.02
N GLY A 334 -14.47 -16.65 11.31
CA GLY A 334 -13.32 -15.77 11.11
C GLY A 334 -12.70 -15.33 12.44
N LEU A 335 -13.51 -14.87 13.40
CA LEU A 335 -13.05 -14.45 14.72
C LEU A 335 -12.42 -15.60 15.54
N ILE A 336 -12.99 -16.80 15.48
CA ILE A 336 -12.42 -18.01 16.11
C ILE A 336 -11.05 -18.33 15.49
N LEU A 337 -10.91 -18.22 14.17
CA LEU A 337 -9.65 -18.44 13.48
C LEU A 337 -8.62 -17.31 13.72
N VAL A 338 -9.05 -16.06 13.97
CA VAL A 338 -8.14 -15.01 14.50
C VAL A 338 -7.62 -15.39 15.89
N GLY A 339 -8.48 -15.93 16.76
CA GLY A 339 -8.07 -16.46 18.06
C GLY A 339 -7.03 -17.59 17.93
N ALA A 340 -7.24 -18.52 17.00
CA ALA A 340 -6.29 -19.58 16.68
C ALA A 340 -4.98 -19.02 16.08
N PHE A 341 -5.04 -18.01 15.22
CA PHE A 341 -3.87 -17.33 14.65
C PHE A 341 -3.01 -16.68 15.75
N VAL A 342 -3.62 -15.90 16.66
CA VAL A 342 -2.90 -15.31 17.81
C VAL A 342 -2.32 -16.40 18.73
N ARG A 343 -3.03 -17.52 18.90
CA ARG A 343 -2.54 -18.68 19.67
C ARG A 343 -1.32 -19.34 19.03
N TRP A 344 -1.27 -19.40 17.70
CA TRP A 344 -0.14 -19.91 16.91
C TRP A 344 1.06 -18.94 16.92
N GLU A 345 0.84 -17.65 16.65
CA GLU A 345 1.88 -16.59 16.65
C GLU A 345 2.63 -16.49 17.99
N ALA A 346 2.00 -16.89 19.10
CA ALA A 346 2.63 -16.98 20.42
C ALA A 346 3.65 -18.12 20.56
N PHE A 347 3.61 -19.12 19.68
CA PHE A 347 4.48 -20.31 19.68
C PHE A 347 5.32 -20.47 18.42
N ALA A 348 4.95 -19.82 17.32
CA ALA A 348 5.66 -19.89 16.04
C ALA A 348 7.14 -19.53 16.20
N ARG A 349 8.03 -20.32 15.57
CA ARG A 349 9.49 -20.08 15.61
C ARG A 349 9.90 -18.81 14.87
N GLN A 350 9.19 -18.51 13.77
CA GLN A 350 9.38 -17.34 12.92
C GLN A 350 8.00 -16.74 12.61
N PRO A 351 7.33 -16.05 13.55
CA PRO A 351 5.96 -15.59 13.38
C PRO A 351 5.74 -14.68 12.16
N LEU A 352 4.52 -14.64 11.64
CA LEU A 352 4.11 -13.73 10.55
C LEU A 352 3.97 -12.29 11.06
N LEU A 353 3.38 -12.09 12.24
CA LEU A 353 3.13 -10.82 12.90
C LEU A 353 3.59 -10.86 14.38
N PRO A 354 4.92 -10.92 14.64
CA PRO A 354 5.51 -11.06 15.96
C PRO A 354 4.83 -10.22 17.05
N LEU A 355 4.26 -10.87 18.08
CA LEU A 355 3.40 -10.23 19.09
C LEU A 355 4.06 -9.03 19.82
N ARG A 356 5.40 -8.93 19.81
CA ARG A 356 6.17 -7.74 20.23
C ARG A 356 5.83 -6.44 19.50
N PHE A 357 5.12 -6.49 18.37
CA PHE A 357 4.63 -5.29 17.69
C PHE A 357 3.47 -4.64 18.47
N PHE A 358 2.59 -5.45 19.07
CA PHE A 358 1.47 -4.98 19.88
C PHE A 358 1.89 -4.46 21.27
N THR A 359 3.15 -4.65 21.68
CA THR A 359 3.72 -3.97 22.86
C THR A 359 4.46 -2.68 22.52
N ASN A 360 4.67 -2.37 21.23
CA ASN A 360 5.29 -1.13 20.79
C ASN A 360 4.23 -0.03 20.64
N LYS A 361 4.15 0.87 21.63
CA LYS A 361 3.18 1.99 21.68
C LYS A 361 3.10 2.80 20.37
N THR A 362 4.20 2.96 19.63
CA THR A 362 4.17 3.71 18.35
C THR A 362 3.44 2.94 17.26
N VAL A 363 3.65 1.62 17.18
CA VAL A 363 2.99 0.74 16.19
C VAL A 363 1.49 0.66 16.50
N VAL A 364 1.13 0.37 17.76
CA VAL A 364 -0.28 0.28 18.19
C VAL A 364 -1.05 1.58 17.91
N LEU A 365 -0.51 2.73 18.29
CA LEU A 365 -1.17 4.01 18.05
C LEU A 365 -1.32 4.34 16.56
N VAL A 366 -0.31 4.04 15.74
CA VAL A 366 -0.40 4.21 14.27
C VAL A 366 -1.48 3.30 13.68
N CYS A 367 -1.54 2.02 14.06
CA CYS A 367 -2.56 1.08 13.61
C CYS A 367 -3.98 1.53 14.00
N LEU A 368 -4.19 2.01 15.23
CA LEU A 368 -5.49 2.52 15.69
C LEU A 368 -5.92 3.80 14.96
N ILE A 369 -4.98 4.71 14.67
CA ILE A 369 -5.24 5.89 13.84
C ILE A 369 -5.60 5.48 12.41
N GLY A 370 -4.95 4.45 11.85
CA GLY A 370 -5.27 3.90 10.53
C GLY A 370 -6.67 3.32 10.44
N ILE A 371 -7.10 2.54 11.44
CA ILE A 371 -8.47 2.03 11.54
C ILE A 371 -9.47 3.18 11.58
N ALA A 372 -9.25 4.18 12.43
CA ALA A 372 -10.14 5.34 12.58
C ALA A 372 -10.21 6.21 11.31
N ASP A 373 -9.08 6.49 10.66
CA ASP A 373 -9.00 7.32 9.46
C ASP A 373 -9.66 6.65 8.25
N PHE A 374 -9.34 5.37 7.99
CA PHE A 374 -9.94 4.64 6.86
C PHE A 374 -11.41 4.31 7.12
N GLY A 375 -11.81 4.02 8.36
CA GLY A 375 -13.22 3.84 8.70
C GLY A 375 -14.04 5.12 8.52
N SER A 376 -13.54 6.27 8.99
CA SER A 376 -14.15 7.58 8.74
C SER A 376 -14.20 7.92 7.26
N PHE A 377 -13.13 7.62 6.50
CA PHE A 377 -13.08 7.87 5.08
C PHE A 377 -14.19 7.09 4.36
N PHE A 378 -14.21 5.75 4.47
CA PHE A 378 -15.19 4.92 3.79
C PHE A 378 -16.64 5.21 4.21
N LEU A 379 -16.90 5.50 5.50
CA LEU A 379 -18.21 5.99 5.96
C LEU A 379 -18.70 7.21 5.16
N SER A 380 -17.82 8.17 4.88
CA SER A 380 -18.15 9.39 4.13
C SER A 380 -18.07 9.27 2.60
N TRP A 381 -17.69 8.09 2.08
CA TRP A 381 -17.24 7.89 0.70
C TRP A 381 -18.01 6.82 -0.07
N SER A 382 -18.39 5.69 0.54
CA SER A 382 -18.92 4.52 -0.21
C SER A 382 -20.17 4.81 -1.04
N PHE A 383 -20.99 5.79 -0.64
CA PHE A 383 -22.19 6.24 -1.37
C PHE A 383 -22.04 7.62 -2.03
N LEU A 384 -20.83 8.20 -2.05
CA LEU A 384 -20.61 9.59 -2.47
C LEU A 384 -20.93 9.83 -3.95
N SER A 385 -20.53 8.90 -4.82
CA SER A 385 -20.79 9.00 -6.27
C SER A 385 -22.29 9.01 -6.58
N SER A 386 -23.02 8.02 -6.05
CA SER A 386 -24.48 7.92 -6.19
C SER A 386 -25.20 9.13 -5.60
N PHE A 387 -24.73 9.63 -4.46
CA PHE A 387 -25.23 10.84 -3.83
C PHE A 387 -25.10 12.07 -4.75
N VAL A 388 -23.92 12.37 -5.32
CA VAL A 388 -23.81 13.55 -6.20
C VAL A 388 -24.55 13.39 -7.53
N GLN A 389 -24.66 12.18 -8.07
CA GLN A 389 -25.49 11.91 -9.25
C GLN A 389 -26.98 12.16 -8.98
N ILE A 390 -27.48 11.80 -7.79
CA ILE A 390 -28.86 12.07 -7.39
C ILE A 390 -29.08 13.55 -7.07
N VAL A 391 -28.20 14.14 -6.28
CA VAL A 391 -28.40 15.47 -5.69
C VAL A 391 -28.03 16.61 -6.65
N LYS A 392 -27.12 16.38 -7.61
CA LYS A 392 -26.70 17.39 -8.60
C LYS A 392 -26.98 17.03 -10.06
N GLY A 393 -27.40 15.80 -10.35
CA GLY A 393 -27.62 15.35 -11.75
C GLY A 393 -26.33 15.28 -12.58
N TRP A 394 -25.17 15.16 -11.92
CA TRP A 394 -23.88 15.06 -12.60
C TRP A 394 -23.74 13.79 -13.42
N ASP A 395 -23.02 13.87 -14.53
CA ASP A 395 -22.68 12.71 -15.33
C ASP A 395 -21.57 11.87 -14.67
N GLN A 396 -21.23 10.73 -15.29
CA GLN A 396 -20.17 9.85 -14.81
C GLN A 396 -18.80 10.54 -14.82
N THR A 397 -18.56 11.49 -15.74
CA THR A 397 -17.30 12.22 -15.89
C THR A 397 -17.07 13.20 -14.73
N GLN A 398 -18.04 14.09 -14.49
CA GLN A 398 -18.04 15.05 -13.38
C GLN A 398 -17.98 14.35 -12.03
N THR A 399 -18.75 13.25 -11.87
CA THR A 399 -18.69 12.39 -10.68
C THR A 399 -17.29 11.81 -10.48
N GLY A 400 -16.66 11.32 -11.57
CA GLY A 400 -15.29 10.81 -11.55
C GLY A 400 -14.26 11.85 -11.13
N TRP A 401 -14.30 13.07 -11.68
CA TRP A 401 -13.40 14.15 -11.29
C TRP A 401 -13.59 14.59 -9.83
N PHE A 402 -14.84 14.70 -9.38
CA PHE A 402 -15.15 15.00 -7.98
C PHE A 402 -14.63 13.92 -7.03
N ALA A 403 -14.77 12.64 -7.38
CA ALA A 403 -14.17 11.54 -6.63
C ALA A 403 -12.63 11.65 -6.62
N SER A 404 -11.99 11.78 -7.80
CA SER A 404 -10.53 11.89 -7.93
C SER A 404 -9.91 13.06 -7.15
N THR A 405 -10.67 14.12 -6.88
CA THR A 405 -10.23 15.32 -6.13
C THR A 405 -9.56 14.97 -4.79
N GLN A 406 -10.06 13.98 -4.03
CA GLN A 406 -9.42 13.59 -2.77
C GLN A 406 -8.07 12.91 -2.98
N ASN A 407 -7.97 12.02 -3.97
CA ASN A 407 -6.74 11.28 -4.29
C ASN A 407 -5.63 12.25 -4.75
N VAL A 408 -5.96 13.08 -5.75
CA VAL A 408 -5.14 14.19 -6.26
C VAL A 408 -4.59 15.04 -5.12
N THR A 409 -5.47 15.52 -4.23
CA THR A 409 -5.08 16.41 -3.13
C THR A 409 -4.26 15.69 -2.06
N SER A 410 -4.58 14.43 -1.74
CA SER A 410 -3.80 13.62 -0.80
C SER A 410 -2.39 13.29 -1.30
N THR A 411 -2.23 13.10 -2.62
CA THR A 411 -0.93 12.91 -3.26
C THR A 411 -0.09 14.19 -3.21
N ALA A 412 -0.66 15.33 -3.59
CA ALA A 412 0.00 16.63 -3.51
C ALA A 412 0.42 16.98 -2.07
N GLN A 413 -0.49 16.81 -1.10
CA GLN A 413 -0.19 17.02 0.30
C GLN A 413 0.86 16.05 0.84
N GLY A 414 0.85 14.78 0.42
CA GLY A 414 1.82 13.79 0.85
C GLY A 414 3.26 14.17 0.48
N ILE A 415 3.46 14.77 -0.71
CA ILE A 415 4.75 15.33 -1.14
C ILE A 415 5.16 16.50 -0.24
N LEU A 416 4.25 17.44 0.03
CA LEU A 416 4.50 18.61 0.89
C LEU A 416 4.83 18.18 2.33
N VAL A 417 4.08 17.25 2.90
CA VAL A 417 4.32 16.66 4.22
C VAL A 417 5.66 15.93 4.28
N GLY A 418 6.00 15.17 3.24
CA GLY A 418 7.32 14.57 3.09
C GLY A 418 8.47 15.58 3.09
N LEU A 419 8.30 16.72 2.41
CA LEU A 419 9.26 17.83 2.38
C LEU A 419 9.38 18.51 3.76
N ILE A 420 8.26 18.78 4.43
CA ILE A 420 8.23 19.37 5.77
C ILE A 420 8.89 18.41 6.79
N MET A 421 8.65 17.10 6.70
CA MET A 421 9.33 16.09 7.50
C MET A 421 10.85 16.06 7.23
N ALA A 422 11.26 16.19 5.97
CA ALA A 422 12.67 16.27 5.58
C ALA A 422 13.38 17.53 6.10
N ARG A 423 12.66 18.65 6.26
CA ARG A 423 13.19 19.87 6.91
C ARG A 423 13.19 19.75 8.43
N ASN A 424 12.02 19.50 9.03
CA ASN A 424 11.77 19.67 10.46
C ASN A 424 12.17 18.45 11.31
N ARG A 425 12.26 17.27 10.70
CA ARG A 425 12.64 15.99 11.33
C ARG A 425 11.78 15.56 12.52
N ARG A 426 10.60 16.14 12.70
CA ARG A 426 9.55 15.70 13.62
C ARG A 426 8.26 15.56 12.82
N PHE A 427 7.44 14.59 13.17
CA PHE A 427 6.21 14.28 12.44
C PHE A 427 4.95 14.36 13.30
N LYS A 428 5.06 14.30 14.64
CA LYS A 428 3.90 14.29 15.55
C LYS A 428 2.95 15.46 15.31
N HIS A 429 3.48 16.68 15.25
CA HIS A 429 2.67 17.87 15.01
C HIS A 429 2.00 17.83 13.63
N ILE A 430 2.65 17.26 12.61
CA ILE A 430 2.11 17.15 11.26
C ILE A 430 0.96 16.14 11.22
N LEU A 431 1.06 15.03 11.97
CA LEU A 431 -0.04 14.08 12.13
C LEU A 431 -1.25 14.72 12.84
N VAL A 432 -1.02 15.44 13.94
CA VAL A 432 -2.10 16.13 14.68
C VAL A 432 -2.79 17.16 13.78
N TRP A 433 -2.03 17.98 13.03
CA TRP A 433 -2.59 18.89 12.02
C TRP A 433 -3.37 18.15 10.93
N GLY A 434 -2.85 17.03 10.42
CA GLY A 434 -3.54 16.17 9.45
C GLY A 434 -4.89 15.67 9.96
N VAL A 435 -4.93 15.13 11.19
CA VAL A 435 -6.18 14.66 11.82
C VAL A 435 -7.15 15.81 12.09
N VAL A 436 -6.69 16.98 12.54
CA VAL A 436 -7.56 18.16 12.71
C VAL A 436 -8.17 18.61 11.38
N ILE A 437 -7.37 18.66 10.29
CA ILE A 437 -7.88 19.05 8.96
C ILE A 437 -8.86 18.01 8.42
N ARG A 438 -8.56 16.72 8.60
CA ARG A 438 -9.47 15.59 8.27
C ARG A 438 -10.80 15.72 9.02
N LEU A 439 -10.74 15.99 10.32
CA LEU A 439 -11.89 16.14 11.22
C LEU A 439 -12.76 17.36 10.85
N VAL A 440 -12.14 18.49 10.53
CA VAL A 440 -12.85 19.67 10.01
C VAL A 440 -13.50 19.36 8.65
N GLY A 441 -12.78 18.68 7.75
CA GLY A 441 -13.29 18.25 6.45
C GLY A 441 -14.55 17.38 6.55
N VAL A 442 -14.55 16.35 7.39
CA VAL A 442 -15.74 15.48 7.61
C VAL A 442 -16.86 16.19 8.37
N SER A 443 -16.53 17.08 9.32
CA SER A 443 -17.54 17.86 10.06
C SER A 443 -18.29 18.84 9.15
N LEU A 444 -17.58 19.48 8.21
CA LEU A 444 -18.19 20.39 7.23
C LEU A 444 -19.15 19.67 6.28
N MET A 445 -18.88 18.40 5.95
CA MET A 445 -19.75 17.58 5.11
C MET A 445 -21.13 17.34 5.73
N ILE A 446 -21.28 17.40 7.05
CA ILE A 446 -22.58 17.30 7.73
C ILE A 446 -23.48 18.50 7.35
N LYS A 447 -22.88 19.70 7.21
CA LYS A 447 -23.60 20.93 6.91
C LYS A 447 -23.74 21.18 5.40
N TYR A 448 -22.71 20.88 4.61
CA TYR A 448 -22.56 21.36 3.22
C TYR A 448 -22.71 20.26 2.15
N ARG A 449 -23.40 19.17 2.46
CA ARG A 449 -23.83 18.14 1.50
C ARG A 449 -25.37 18.14 1.34
N ASN A 450 -25.96 19.27 0.97
CA ASN A 450 -27.39 19.37 0.59
C ASN A 450 -27.58 19.62 -0.91
N ALA A 451 -28.84 19.65 -1.36
CA ALA A 451 -29.22 19.89 -2.76
C ALA A 451 -28.84 21.29 -3.26
N ASP A 452 -28.97 22.32 -2.42
CA ASP A 452 -28.79 23.72 -2.83
C ASP A 452 -27.35 24.22 -2.65
N ASP A 453 -26.49 23.48 -1.95
CA ASP A 453 -25.10 23.89 -1.68
C ASP A 453 -24.29 24.10 -2.96
N PRO A 454 -23.57 25.22 -3.12
CA PRO A 454 -22.80 25.48 -4.33
C PRO A 454 -21.63 24.50 -4.46
N THR A 455 -21.41 23.98 -5.68
CA THR A 455 -20.42 22.94 -6.02
C THR A 455 -19.03 23.19 -5.42
N ILE A 456 -18.58 24.44 -5.33
CA ILE A 456 -17.29 24.81 -4.77
C ILE A 456 -17.12 24.37 -3.29
N VAL A 457 -18.19 24.30 -2.50
CA VAL A 457 -18.12 23.89 -1.08
C VAL A 457 -18.08 22.37 -0.96
N LEU A 458 -18.80 21.63 -1.82
CA LEU A 458 -18.65 20.18 -1.95
C LEU A 458 -17.19 19.83 -2.29
N VAL A 459 -16.61 20.51 -3.28
CA VAL A 459 -15.20 20.36 -3.68
C VAL A 459 -14.27 20.74 -2.53
N LEU A 460 -14.48 21.86 -1.84
CA LEU A 460 -13.66 22.29 -0.70
C LEU A 460 -13.63 21.26 0.44
N CYS A 461 -14.77 20.64 0.76
CA CYS A 461 -14.81 19.55 1.74
C CYS A 461 -13.95 18.35 1.27
N GLN A 462 -14.00 18.02 -0.03
CA GLN A 462 -13.22 16.93 -0.62
C GLN A 462 -11.71 17.25 -0.70
N LEU A 463 -11.34 18.53 -0.89
CA LEU A 463 -9.96 19.01 -0.75
C LEU A 463 -9.45 18.85 0.69
N LEU A 464 -10.22 19.29 1.70
CA LEU A 464 -9.86 19.15 3.11
C LEU A 464 -9.68 17.68 3.52
N GLN A 465 -10.52 16.77 3.04
CA GLN A 465 -10.32 15.33 3.20
C GLN A 465 -8.97 14.85 2.63
N GLY A 466 -8.60 15.33 1.45
CA GLY A 466 -7.32 14.99 0.82
C GLY A 466 -6.12 15.54 1.62
N ILE A 467 -6.19 16.79 2.07
CA ILE A 467 -5.14 17.41 2.91
C ILE A 467 -5.00 16.66 4.24
N GLY A 468 -6.10 16.25 4.87
CA GLY A 468 -6.05 15.40 6.06
C GLY A 468 -5.40 14.04 5.78
N GLY A 469 -5.98 13.28 4.84
CA GLY A 469 -5.58 11.89 4.57
C GLY A 469 -4.15 11.75 4.06
N GLY A 470 -3.71 12.64 3.15
CA GLY A 470 -2.33 12.67 2.65
C GLY A 470 -1.30 12.96 3.75
N SER A 471 -1.67 13.78 4.74
CA SER A 471 -0.84 14.05 5.92
C SER A 471 -0.75 12.85 6.85
N ILE A 472 -1.89 12.17 7.07
CA ILE A 472 -1.99 11.02 7.97
C ILE A 472 -1.22 9.82 7.39
N ALA A 473 -1.47 9.45 6.12
CA ALA A 473 -0.87 8.28 5.49
C ALA A 473 0.67 8.34 5.43
N ILE A 474 1.25 9.45 4.95
CA ILE A 474 2.72 9.59 4.86
C ILE A 474 3.37 9.59 6.24
N VAL A 475 2.74 10.22 7.24
CA VAL A 475 3.29 10.23 8.60
C VAL A 475 3.18 8.86 9.27
N MET A 476 2.04 8.18 9.16
CA MET A 476 1.84 6.83 9.71
C MET A 476 2.85 5.82 9.16
N GLN A 477 2.96 5.74 7.83
CA GLN A 477 3.83 4.77 7.17
C GLN A 477 5.31 5.02 7.52
N VAL A 478 5.75 6.28 7.61
CA VAL A 478 7.12 6.56 8.09
C VAL A 478 7.27 6.26 9.57
N ALA A 479 6.28 6.60 10.42
CA ALA A 479 6.35 6.42 11.87
C ALA A 479 6.42 4.94 12.29
N VAL A 480 5.67 4.05 11.64
CA VAL A 480 5.73 2.61 11.92
C VAL A 480 7.08 2.02 11.49
N GLN A 481 7.61 2.43 10.33
CA GLN A 481 8.87 1.95 9.75
C GLN A 481 10.15 2.49 10.43
N ILE A 482 10.03 3.40 11.40
CA ILE A 482 11.14 3.85 12.26
C ILE A 482 11.01 3.36 13.71
N ALA A 483 9.83 2.84 14.09
CA ALA A 483 9.56 2.34 15.43
C ALA A 483 10.19 0.95 15.69
N VAL A 484 10.58 0.23 14.63
CA VAL A 484 11.08 -1.15 14.67
C VAL A 484 12.54 -1.29 14.19
N GLN A 485 13.10 -2.49 14.29
CA GLN A 485 14.41 -2.81 13.71
C GLN A 485 14.30 -2.99 12.19
N ARG A 486 15.39 -2.75 11.43
CA ARG A 486 15.38 -2.86 9.95
C ARG A 486 14.79 -4.17 9.42
N LYS A 487 15.09 -5.29 10.07
CA LYS A 487 14.58 -6.63 9.70
C LYS A 487 13.07 -6.82 9.90
N ASP A 488 12.43 -5.96 10.69
CA ASP A 488 11.01 -6.00 11.02
C ASP A 488 10.19 -4.97 10.19
N VAL A 489 10.85 -4.15 9.35
CA VAL A 489 10.24 -3.04 8.62
C VAL A 489 9.18 -3.52 7.62
N ALA A 490 9.42 -4.63 6.92
CA ALA A 490 8.48 -5.17 5.95
C ALA A 490 7.21 -5.68 6.63
N SER A 491 7.36 -6.54 7.63
CA SER A 491 6.26 -7.13 8.40
C SER A 491 5.43 -6.06 9.12
N VAL A 492 6.05 -5.01 9.68
CA VAL A 492 5.30 -3.92 10.32
C VAL A 492 4.64 -2.94 9.33
N THR A 493 5.19 -2.78 8.12
CA THR A 493 4.52 -2.01 7.04
C THR A 493 3.27 -2.76 6.56
N ALA A 494 3.36 -4.07 6.39
CA ALA A 494 2.20 -4.88 6.03
C ALA A 494 1.14 -4.90 7.15
N LEU A 495 1.53 -4.85 8.42
CA LEU A 495 0.59 -4.70 9.55
C LEU A 495 -0.14 -3.34 9.48
N GLU A 496 0.57 -2.23 9.25
CA GLU A 496 -0.03 -0.90 9.10
C GLU A 496 -1.00 -0.84 7.91
N LEU A 497 -0.55 -1.27 6.73
CA LEU A 497 -1.35 -1.35 5.51
C LEU A 497 -2.51 -2.37 5.58
N LEU A 498 -2.48 -3.34 6.51
CA LEU A 498 -3.61 -4.21 6.83
C LEU A 498 -4.61 -3.50 7.76
N THR A 499 -4.13 -2.79 8.78
CA THR A 499 -5.02 -2.09 9.72
C THR A 499 -5.83 -0.96 9.07
N ALA A 500 -5.30 -0.34 8.01
CA ALA A 500 -6.05 0.55 7.12
C ALA A 500 -7.26 -0.17 6.46
N GLU A 501 -7.06 -1.40 5.97
CA GLU A 501 -8.12 -2.18 5.29
C GLU A 501 -9.19 -2.69 6.26
N ILE A 502 -8.79 -3.04 7.48
CA ILE A 502 -9.74 -3.34 8.57
C ILE A 502 -10.61 -2.11 8.84
N GLY A 503 -10.02 -0.91 8.88
CA GLY A 503 -10.76 0.36 8.95
C GLY A 503 -11.72 0.54 7.76
N ALA A 504 -11.23 0.38 6.53
CA ALA A 504 -12.00 0.52 5.30
C ALA A 504 -13.22 -0.41 5.24
N ALA A 505 -13.04 -1.68 5.61
CA ALA A 505 -14.10 -2.67 5.64
C ALA A 505 -15.15 -2.35 6.72
N ILE A 506 -14.73 -2.00 7.94
CA ILE A 506 -15.64 -1.56 9.02
C ILE A 506 -16.43 -0.32 8.59
N GLY A 507 -15.74 0.70 8.05
CA GLY A 507 -16.38 1.93 7.57
C GLY A 507 -17.41 1.68 6.47
N SER A 508 -17.06 0.83 5.49
CA SER A 508 -17.97 0.43 4.42
C SER A 508 -19.19 -0.34 4.95
N ALA A 509 -19.00 -1.29 5.86
CA ALA A 509 -20.09 -2.08 6.43
C ALA A 509 -21.04 -1.24 7.29
N LEU A 510 -20.51 -0.31 8.08
CA LEU A 510 -21.31 0.65 8.82
C LEU A 510 -22.06 1.59 7.85
N ALA A 511 -21.44 2.01 6.75
CA ALA A 511 -22.11 2.81 5.73
C ALA A 511 -23.29 2.07 5.10
N GLY A 512 -23.08 0.84 4.62
CA GLY A 512 -24.13 0.02 4.01
C GLY A 512 -25.26 -0.32 4.99
N MET A 513 -24.93 -0.56 6.27
CA MET A 513 -25.91 -0.77 7.34
C MET A 513 -26.77 0.47 7.57
N LEU A 514 -26.17 1.65 7.77
CA LEU A 514 -26.89 2.90 8.01
C LEU A 514 -27.73 3.29 6.79
N PHE A 515 -27.19 3.13 5.59
CA PHE A 515 -27.89 3.38 4.32
C PHE A 515 -29.14 2.51 4.18
N ALA A 516 -29.03 1.20 4.41
CA ALA A 516 -30.16 0.27 4.37
C ALA A 516 -31.18 0.48 5.51
N MET A 517 -30.75 1.05 6.64
CA MET A 517 -31.61 1.33 7.79
C MET A 517 -32.33 2.69 7.74
N ASP A 518 -31.78 3.69 7.04
CA ASP A 518 -32.33 5.04 6.99
C ASP A 518 -33.01 5.34 5.65
N LEU A 519 -32.36 5.11 4.50
CA LEU A 519 -32.86 5.56 3.20
C LEU A 519 -34.28 5.05 2.86
N PRO A 520 -34.67 3.79 3.10
CA PRO A 520 -36.05 3.34 2.86
C PRO A 520 -37.09 4.09 3.70
N LYS A 521 -36.74 4.51 4.92
CA LYS A 521 -37.62 5.32 5.80
C LYS A 521 -37.71 6.75 5.29
N GLN A 522 -36.57 7.35 4.92
CA GLN A 522 -36.54 8.71 4.40
C GLN A 522 -37.27 8.81 3.05
N LEU A 523 -37.19 7.79 2.19
CA LEU A 523 -38.00 7.68 0.98
C LEU A 523 -39.50 7.53 1.31
N ALA A 524 -39.88 6.77 2.35
CA ALA A 524 -41.27 6.69 2.78
C ALA A 524 -41.81 8.02 3.35
N THR A 525 -40.97 8.81 4.01
CA THR A 525 -41.33 10.12 4.58
C THR A 525 -41.37 11.23 3.51
N SER A 526 -40.42 11.25 2.57
CA SER A 526 -40.29 12.29 1.54
C SER A 526 -41.14 12.01 0.30
N LEU A 527 -41.59 10.76 0.10
CA LEU A 527 -42.43 10.32 -1.03
C LEU A 527 -43.64 9.51 -0.55
N PRO A 528 -44.52 10.06 0.33
CA PRO A 528 -45.70 9.36 0.83
C PRO A 528 -46.68 8.96 -0.29
N GLN A 529 -46.71 9.73 -1.39
CA GLN A 529 -47.59 9.52 -2.56
C GLN A 529 -47.23 8.30 -3.43
N LEU A 530 -46.06 7.68 -3.23
CA LEU A 530 -45.66 6.47 -3.95
C LEU A 530 -46.05 5.21 -3.18
N SER A 531 -46.23 4.10 -3.90
CA SER A 531 -46.38 2.77 -3.30
C SER A 531 -45.10 2.29 -2.60
N ALA A 532 -45.21 1.23 -1.81
CA ALA A 532 -44.03 0.57 -1.23
C ALA A 532 -43.12 -0.04 -2.30
N GLU A 533 -43.69 -0.52 -3.42
CA GLU A 533 -42.96 -1.17 -4.51
C GLU A 533 -42.15 -0.15 -5.32
N GLU A 534 -42.73 1.01 -5.65
CA GLU A 534 -42.02 2.12 -6.30
C GLU A 534 -40.88 2.67 -5.43
N ARG A 535 -41.09 2.80 -4.11
CA ARG A 535 -40.00 3.20 -3.19
C ARG A 535 -38.90 2.14 -3.13
N ASN A 536 -39.25 0.85 -3.22
CA ASN A 536 -38.27 -0.24 -3.26
C ASN A 536 -37.51 -0.30 -4.61
N SER A 537 -38.13 0.03 -5.74
CA SER A 537 -37.43 0.12 -7.03
C SER A 537 -36.48 1.32 -7.10
N ILE A 538 -36.87 2.47 -6.53
CA ILE A 538 -35.99 3.64 -6.33
C ILE A 538 -34.81 3.32 -5.40
N TYR A 539 -35.05 2.59 -4.30
CA TYR A 539 -33.99 2.18 -3.35
C TYR A 539 -33.01 1.18 -3.98
N SER A 540 -33.51 0.20 -4.73
CA SER A 540 -32.68 -0.87 -5.30
C SER A 540 -31.97 -0.50 -6.60
N SER A 541 -32.41 0.53 -7.32
CA SER A 541 -31.79 0.96 -8.58
C SER A 541 -31.52 2.47 -8.64
N LEU A 542 -30.24 2.82 -8.63
CA LEU A 542 -29.76 4.17 -8.93
C LEU A 542 -30.24 4.67 -10.31
N GLN A 543 -30.43 3.77 -11.30
CA GLN A 543 -30.96 4.14 -12.61
C GLN A 543 -32.44 4.54 -12.53
N VAL A 544 -33.25 3.87 -11.71
CA VAL A 544 -34.64 4.27 -11.44
C VAL A 544 -34.68 5.60 -10.67
N ALA A 545 -33.79 5.79 -9.69
CA ALA A 545 -33.67 7.09 -9.02
C ALA A 545 -33.26 8.24 -9.97
N LEU A 546 -32.52 7.93 -11.04
CA LEU A 546 -32.02 8.88 -12.06
C LEU A 546 -32.96 9.11 -13.25
N SER A 547 -33.96 8.26 -13.49
CA SER A 547 -34.90 8.47 -14.61
C SER A 547 -35.90 9.60 -14.36
N TYR A 548 -36.18 9.94 -13.08
CA TYR A 548 -36.99 11.09 -12.72
C TYR A 548 -36.26 12.41 -13.01
N PRO A 549 -36.82 13.34 -13.80
CA PRO A 549 -36.13 14.55 -14.22
C PRO A 549 -35.85 15.49 -13.03
N MET A 550 -34.69 16.17 -13.10
CA MET A 550 -34.26 17.15 -12.10
C MET A 550 -35.32 18.24 -11.89
N GLY A 551 -35.57 18.60 -10.62
CA GLY A 551 -36.60 19.57 -10.24
C GLY A 551 -38.02 19.00 -10.11
N SER A 552 -38.30 17.78 -10.58
CA SER A 552 -39.61 17.15 -10.38
C SER A 552 -39.86 16.82 -8.89
N PRO A 553 -41.12 16.85 -8.40
CA PRO A 553 -41.41 16.59 -6.98
C PRO A 553 -40.87 15.25 -6.46
N ILE A 554 -40.96 14.20 -7.29
CA ILE A 554 -40.38 12.88 -6.96
C ILE A 554 -38.87 12.97 -6.84
N ARG A 555 -38.18 13.54 -7.84
CA ARG A 555 -36.71 13.68 -7.81
C ARG A 555 -36.21 14.52 -6.64
N ASN A 556 -36.96 15.55 -6.24
CA ASN A 556 -36.65 16.38 -5.08
C ASN A 556 -36.79 15.59 -3.77
N GLY A 557 -37.87 14.81 -3.59
CA GLY A 557 -38.03 13.94 -2.42
C GLY A 557 -37.01 12.79 -2.35
N ILE A 558 -36.56 12.25 -3.50
CA ILE A 558 -35.39 11.34 -3.56
C ILE A 558 -34.13 12.08 -3.08
N SER A 559 -33.91 13.32 -3.55
CA SER A 559 -32.75 14.12 -3.18
C SER A 559 -32.70 14.41 -1.67
N GLU A 560 -33.84 14.81 -1.07
CA GLU A 560 -33.96 15.05 0.37
C GLU A 560 -33.65 13.79 1.20
N ALA A 561 -34.22 12.64 0.82
CA ALA A 561 -33.97 11.37 1.49
C ALA A 561 -32.48 10.96 1.44
N TRP A 562 -31.80 11.22 0.31
CA TRP A 562 -30.36 11.01 0.16
C TRP A 562 -29.51 12.02 0.94
N VAL A 563 -29.95 13.28 1.06
CA VAL A 563 -29.30 14.29 1.91
C VAL A 563 -29.39 13.93 3.38
N HIS A 564 -30.55 13.47 3.88
CA HIS A 564 -30.66 12.96 5.26
C HIS A 564 -29.71 11.78 5.51
N THR A 565 -29.77 10.77 4.64
CA THR A 565 -28.93 9.56 4.76
C THR A 565 -27.44 9.91 4.72
N MET A 566 -27.01 10.80 3.81
CA MET A 566 -25.62 11.25 3.72
C MET A 566 -25.19 12.08 4.93
N ARG A 567 -26.09 12.87 5.52
CA ARG A 567 -25.82 13.61 6.77
C ARG A 567 -25.58 12.65 7.94
N LEU A 568 -26.38 11.59 8.08
CA LEU A 568 -26.19 10.53 9.07
C LEU A 568 -24.82 9.86 8.91
N LEU A 569 -24.46 9.48 7.67
CA LEU A 569 -23.14 8.92 7.35
C LEU A 569 -21.98 9.84 7.74
N CYS A 570 -22.09 11.16 7.47
CA CYS A 570 -21.06 12.14 7.79
C CYS A 570 -20.94 12.39 9.31
N ILE A 571 -22.05 12.35 10.06
CA ILE A 571 -22.05 12.40 11.53
C ILE A 571 -21.31 11.17 12.09
N THR A 572 -21.66 9.97 11.63
CA THR A 572 -21.00 8.72 12.07
C THR A 572 -19.51 8.73 11.73
N ALA A 573 -19.13 9.17 10.52
CA ALA A 573 -17.74 9.31 10.11
C ALA A 573 -16.96 10.25 11.05
N THR A 574 -17.54 11.42 11.38
CA THR A 574 -16.94 12.40 12.30
C THR A 574 -16.70 11.79 13.68
N LEU A 575 -17.71 11.10 14.24
CA LEU A 575 -17.60 10.44 15.54
C LEU A 575 -16.56 9.31 15.53
N PHE A 576 -16.46 8.55 14.43
CA PHE A 576 -15.47 7.48 14.25
C PHE A 576 -14.03 8.00 14.15
N LEU A 577 -13.85 9.23 13.66
CA LEU A 577 -12.53 9.88 13.55
C LEU A 577 -12.05 10.54 14.85
N LEU A 578 -12.96 10.99 15.73
CA LEU A 578 -12.60 11.69 16.98
C LEU A 578 -11.50 10.99 17.82
N PRO A 579 -11.52 9.65 18.02
CA PRO A 579 -10.45 8.95 18.72
C PRO A 579 -9.06 9.16 18.12
N ALA A 580 -8.93 9.30 16.79
CA ALA A 580 -7.66 9.49 16.10
C ALA A 580 -6.91 10.75 16.59
N LEU A 581 -7.63 11.80 16.99
CA LEU A 581 -7.04 13.04 17.49
C LEU A 581 -6.32 12.80 18.82
N PHE A 582 -6.97 12.10 19.75
CA PHE A 582 -6.39 11.72 21.05
C PHE A 582 -5.24 10.73 20.88
N LEU A 583 -5.35 9.77 19.96
CA LEU A 583 -4.29 8.81 19.64
C LEU A 583 -3.06 9.51 19.03
N ALA A 584 -3.25 10.48 18.13
CA ALA A 584 -2.17 11.29 17.55
C ALA A 584 -1.49 12.18 18.60
N MET A 585 -2.26 12.75 19.55
CA MET A 585 -1.70 13.45 20.71
C MET A 585 -0.95 12.52 21.67
N ALA A 586 -1.38 11.26 21.82
CA ALA A 586 -0.71 10.25 22.64
C ALA A 586 0.57 9.66 22.02
N LEU A 587 0.82 9.90 20.72
CA LEU A 587 1.95 9.36 19.98
C LEU A 587 3.30 9.93 20.47
N PRO A 588 4.38 9.13 20.58
CA PRO A 588 5.71 9.64 20.93
C PRO A 588 6.26 10.57 19.83
N ASP A 589 6.85 11.71 20.23
CA ASP A 589 7.52 12.62 19.29
C ASP A 589 8.94 12.13 18.96
N LEU A 590 9.05 11.23 17.99
CA LEU A 590 10.32 10.65 17.56
C LEU A 590 11.01 11.56 16.53
N LYS A 591 12.25 11.96 16.80
CA LYS A 591 13.07 12.73 15.85
C LYS A 591 13.62 11.82 14.75
N LEU A 592 13.36 12.14 13.48
CA LEU A 592 13.81 11.38 12.31
C LEU A 592 15.36 11.32 12.23
N PRO A 593 15.96 10.11 12.18
CA PRO A 593 17.39 9.94 11.95
C PRO A 593 17.86 10.46 10.58
N GLU A 594 19.02 11.10 10.55
CA GLU A 594 19.71 11.52 9.30
C GLU A 594 20.35 10.35 8.56
N ARG A 595 20.80 9.34 9.30
CA ARG A 595 21.45 8.12 8.78
C ARG A 595 20.77 6.90 9.40
N HIS A 596 20.88 5.75 8.75
CA HIS A 596 20.46 4.47 9.34
C HIS A 596 21.26 4.22 10.62
N ILE A 597 20.58 4.26 11.77
CA ILE A 597 21.22 4.01 13.06
C ILE A 597 21.48 2.51 13.17
N HIS A 598 22.74 2.10 13.02
CA HIS A 598 23.20 0.78 13.40
C HIS A 598 23.12 0.62 14.93
N ARG A 599 21.93 0.27 15.44
CA ARG A 599 21.72 -0.19 16.82
C ARG A 599 22.32 -1.60 17.00
N HIS A 600 23.64 -1.71 16.86
CA HIS A 600 24.37 -2.66 17.70
C HIS A 600 24.14 -2.24 19.14
N LEU A 601 23.47 -3.09 19.92
CA LEU A 601 23.27 -2.87 21.35
C LEU A 601 24.64 -2.90 22.03
N SER A 602 25.19 -1.72 22.29
CA SER A 602 26.52 -1.53 22.88
C SER A 602 26.52 -1.75 24.41
N SER A 603 25.70 -2.70 24.88
CA SER A 603 25.66 -3.21 26.25
C SER A 603 27.06 -3.66 26.70
N THR A 604 27.78 -4.38 25.84
CA THR A 604 29.19 -4.75 26.04
C THR A 604 30.10 -3.55 26.26
N SER A 605 29.93 -2.43 25.56
CA SER A 605 30.80 -1.25 25.76
C SER A 605 30.52 -0.52 27.08
N ARG A 606 29.24 -0.42 27.50
CA ARG A 606 28.86 0.16 28.80
C ARG A 606 29.32 -0.73 29.95
N HIS A 607 29.28 -2.07 29.81
CA HIS A 607 29.84 -2.98 30.81
C HIS A 607 31.37 -2.88 30.88
N LYS A 608 32.06 -2.92 29.73
CA LYS A 608 33.54 -2.85 29.66
C LYS A 608 34.12 -1.50 30.12
N ARG A 609 33.35 -0.40 30.00
CA ARG A 609 33.69 0.91 30.62
C ARG A 609 33.41 0.95 32.13
N ARG A 610 32.38 0.27 32.65
CA ARG A 610 32.14 0.20 34.11
C ARG A 610 33.19 -0.68 34.80
N SER A 611 33.52 -1.86 34.26
CA SER A 611 34.54 -2.72 34.86
C SER A 611 35.94 -2.10 34.85
N SER A 612 36.34 -1.41 33.77
CA SER A 612 37.62 -0.70 33.72
C SER A 612 37.69 0.52 34.65
N SER A 613 36.56 1.17 34.97
CA SER A 613 36.52 2.21 36.00
C SER A 613 36.69 1.66 37.42
N MET A 614 36.16 0.48 37.71
CA MET A 614 36.32 -0.19 39.01
C MET A 614 37.73 -0.75 39.21
N SER A 615 38.32 -1.39 38.19
CA SER A 615 39.68 -1.94 38.31
C SER A 615 40.74 -0.84 38.48
N ARG A 616 40.53 0.35 37.91
CA ARG A 616 41.44 1.50 38.09
C ARG A 616 41.37 2.10 39.50
N ARG A 617 40.20 2.12 40.16
CA ARG A 617 40.07 2.54 41.57
C ARG A 617 40.73 1.58 42.57
N ARG A 618 40.89 0.29 42.24
CA ARG A 618 41.54 -0.71 43.11
C ARG A 618 43.09 -0.74 43.04
N ARG A 619 43.73 0.05 42.17
CA ARG A 619 45.21 0.11 42.03
C ARG A 619 45.89 1.34 42.64
N VAL A 620 45.17 2.18 43.38
CA VAL A 620 45.71 3.41 44.00
C VAL A 620 45.84 3.28 45.54
N ALA A 621 45.44 2.14 46.12
CA ALA A 621 45.37 1.92 47.56
C ALA A 621 46.39 0.88 48.05
N SER A 622 47.67 1.06 47.74
CA SER A 622 48.76 0.19 48.23
C SER A 622 50.15 0.83 48.12
N ALA A 623 50.48 1.74 49.03
CA ALA A 623 51.86 2.18 49.31
C ALA A 623 51.94 2.68 50.77
N PRO A 624 52.89 2.22 51.61
CA PRO A 624 53.00 2.66 52.99
C PRO A 624 53.89 3.91 53.14
N SER A 625 53.58 4.71 54.15
CA SER A 625 54.49 5.68 54.77
C SER A 625 54.14 5.73 56.26
N GLY A 626 55.08 6.11 57.13
CA GLY A 626 54.84 6.06 58.58
C GLY A 626 55.82 6.89 59.39
N LEU A 627 55.66 6.74 60.71
CA LEU A 627 56.42 7.32 61.83
C LEU A 627 56.13 8.79 62.23
N HIS A 628 55.99 8.92 63.56
CA HIS A 628 56.16 10.11 64.41
C HIS A 628 54.97 11.08 64.62
N PRO A 629 54.82 11.66 65.85
CA PRO A 629 53.64 11.30 66.66
C PRO A 629 53.08 12.42 67.58
N SER A 630 52.11 12.06 68.45
CA SER A 630 51.61 12.81 69.65
C SER A 630 50.88 14.14 69.36
N VAL A 631 49.90 14.63 70.14
CA VAL A 631 49.81 14.78 71.62
C VAL A 631 48.33 14.68 72.14
N HIS A 632 48.21 14.41 73.45
CA HIS A 632 47.06 14.38 74.37
C HIS A 632 45.74 15.18 74.17
N ARG A 633 44.67 14.60 74.77
CA ARG A 633 43.52 15.22 75.52
C ARG A 633 42.46 16.02 74.72
N ALA A 634 41.24 16.25 75.23
CA ALA A 634 40.35 15.47 76.14
C ALA A 634 38.92 16.09 76.25
N ASN A 635 37.93 15.23 76.46
CA ASN A 635 36.65 15.38 77.21
C ASN A 635 35.61 16.51 77.01
N ASP A 636 34.36 16.08 77.24
CA ASP A 636 33.16 16.76 77.76
C ASP A 636 32.35 17.78 76.92
N GLY A 637 31.01 17.68 77.03
CA GLY A 637 30.03 18.48 76.27
C GLY A 637 28.59 17.94 76.20
N ARG A 638 27.94 17.72 77.36
CA ARG A 638 26.48 17.40 77.51
C ARG A 638 25.60 18.66 77.24
N LEU A 639 24.26 18.69 77.03
CA LEU A 639 23.14 17.73 77.17
C LEU A 639 21.84 18.26 76.45
N THR A 640 20.71 17.51 76.55
CA THR A 640 19.27 17.86 76.25
C THR A 640 18.80 17.93 74.78
N SER A 641 17.58 17.49 74.39
CA SER A 641 16.52 16.70 75.08
C SER A 641 15.56 15.98 74.10
N PHE A 642 14.96 14.87 74.54
CA PHE A 642 13.82 14.11 73.92
C PHE A 642 12.45 14.71 74.35
N PRO A 643 11.24 14.26 73.92
CA PRO A 643 10.78 12.99 73.28
C PRO A 643 9.98 13.19 71.96
N ALA A 644 9.22 12.26 71.33
CA ALA A 644 9.29 10.80 71.00
C ALA A 644 8.11 10.50 70.01
N GLY A 645 7.94 9.35 69.34
CA GLY A 645 8.76 8.13 69.21
C GLY A 645 8.05 7.00 68.40
N GLY A 646 8.78 5.90 68.15
CA GLY A 646 8.26 4.59 67.67
C GLY A 646 8.06 4.40 66.14
N THR A 647 8.36 3.26 65.51
CA THR A 647 9.06 2.00 65.93
C THR A 647 9.56 1.21 64.69
N ALA A 648 10.73 0.54 64.79
CA ALA A 648 11.28 -0.56 63.92
C ALA A 648 11.37 -0.33 62.37
N LYS A 649 12.48 -0.50 61.60
CA LYS A 649 13.70 -1.36 61.60
C LYS A 649 13.39 -2.85 61.33
N VAL A 650 14.12 -3.63 60.52
CA VAL A 650 15.58 -3.95 60.47
C VAL A 650 16.12 -4.19 59.01
N LEU A 651 17.43 -4.42 58.83
CA LEU A 651 18.20 -4.54 57.57
C LEU A 651 18.70 -5.98 57.23
N PHE A 652 19.09 -6.17 55.94
CA PHE A 652 20.16 -7.02 55.34
C PHE A 652 20.95 -8.06 56.18
N SER A 653 21.23 -9.24 55.56
CA SER A 653 22.60 -9.74 55.26
C SER A 653 22.66 -11.10 54.51
N ASP A 654 23.58 -11.26 53.55
CA ASP A 654 24.08 -12.56 53.01
C ASP A 654 25.43 -12.95 53.71
N PRO A 655 26.16 -14.01 53.27
CA PRO A 655 25.99 -15.46 53.41
C PRO A 655 27.07 -16.07 54.37
N PRO A 656 27.33 -17.41 54.43
CA PRO A 656 28.55 -17.92 53.77
C PRO A 656 28.64 -19.43 53.35
N SER A 657 29.62 -19.71 52.48
CA SER A 657 30.52 -20.87 52.28
C SER A 657 30.22 -22.35 52.68
N SER A 658 30.52 -23.22 51.67
CA SER A 658 31.42 -24.41 51.68
C SER A 658 31.02 -25.82 52.20
N GLU A 659 31.76 -26.80 51.64
CA GLU A 659 31.95 -28.22 52.01
C GLU A 659 30.97 -29.31 51.49
N GLY A 660 31.50 -30.55 51.49
CA GLY A 660 30.91 -31.84 51.12
C GLY A 660 31.79 -32.95 51.76
N PRO A 661 31.83 -34.24 51.31
CA PRO A 661 31.12 -34.92 50.23
C PRO A 661 30.26 -36.12 50.72
N GLY A 662 29.65 -36.92 49.83
CA GLY A 662 28.87 -38.10 50.26
C GLY A 662 28.43 -39.12 49.17
N SER A 663 29.33 -40.06 48.85
CA SER A 663 29.09 -41.48 48.44
C SER A 663 27.94 -41.94 47.50
N SER A 664 28.28 -42.91 46.65
CA SER A 664 27.41 -43.81 45.84
C SER A 664 26.69 -43.21 44.62
N GLY A 665 26.50 -43.93 43.51
CA GLY A 665 27.07 -45.24 43.16
C GLY A 665 26.49 -45.80 41.85
N GLY A 666 27.31 -45.94 40.81
CA GLY A 666 26.86 -46.49 39.52
C GLY A 666 27.94 -46.41 38.43
N ARG A 667 28.64 -47.51 38.16
CA ARG A 667 29.58 -47.62 37.03
C ARG A 667 28.81 -48.05 35.78
N TYR A 668 29.27 -47.59 34.61
CA TYR A 668 29.77 -48.51 33.59
C TYR A 668 30.93 -47.86 32.82
N GLN A 669 31.87 -48.69 32.36
CA GLN A 669 33.08 -48.30 31.61
C GLN A 669 32.88 -48.62 30.11
N GLY A 670 33.64 -48.05 29.18
CA GLY A 670 34.74 -47.09 29.32
C GLY A 670 35.45 -46.87 27.96
N THR A 671 36.77 -46.61 27.98
CA THR A 671 37.73 -46.67 26.84
C THR A 671 37.31 -46.00 25.52
N GLY A 672 37.91 -44.91 25.03
CA GLY A 672 39.15 -44.25 25.44
C GLY A 672 40.38 -44.74 24.68
N THR A 673 40.79 -44.00 23.64
CA THR A 673 42.18 -43.93 23.16
C THR A 673 42.42 -42.62 22.40
N VAL A 674 43.59 -42.03 22.59
CA VAL A 674 44.10 -40.91 21.80
C VAL A 674 45.23 -41.43 20.92
N ARG A 675 45.24 -41.09 19.63
CA ARG A 675 46.46 -41.15 18.82
C ARG A 675 46.43 -40.18 17.64
N SER A 676 47.38 -39.26 17.63
CA SER A 676 47.82 -38.50 16.46
C SER A 676 49.01 -39.20 15.81
N TYR A 677 49.13 -39.20 14.48
CA TYR A 677 50.43 -39.02 13.79
C TYR A 677 50.30 -38.74 12.27
N HIS A 678 51.40 -38.23 11.74
CA HIS A 678 51.76 -37.77 10.37
C HIS A 678 50.93 -38.15 9.12
N ALA A 679 50.63 -37.09 8.36
CA ALA A 679 51.09 -36.80 6.98
C ALA A 679 51.20 -37.91 5.90
N GLY A 680 50.69 -37.60 4.71
CA GLY A 680 51.01 -38.24 3.43
C GLY A 680 50.69 -37.31 2.26
N THR A 681 51.63 -37.17 1.32
CA THR A 681 51.48 -36.38 0.07
C THR A 681 51.20 -37.29 -1.13
N ASN A 682 51.22 -36.71 -2.33
CA ASN A 682 51.09 -37.30 -3.67
C ASN A 682 49.63 -37.28 -4.18
N GLY A 683 49.31 -36.81 -5.39
CA GLY A 683 50.17 -36.30 -6.48
C GLY A 683 50.40 -37.36 -7.56
N TRP A 684 49.72 -37.20 -8.69
CA TRP A 684 49.85 -37.99 -9.92
C TRP A 684 49.50 -37.07 -11.11
N ASP A 685 50.38 -37.03 -12.11
CA ASP A 685 50.27 -36.19 -13.31
C ASP A 685 49.92 -37.01 -14.56
N ASP A 686 49.45 -36.28 -15.58
CA ASP A 686 49.55 -36.52 -17.03
C ASP A 686 49.40 -37.93 -17.65
N ARG A 687 48.58 -37.98 -18.72
CA ARG A 687 49.14 -38.25 -20.07
C ARG A 687 48.29 -37.67 -21.21
N SER A 688 48.97 -37.44 -22.33
CA SER A 688 48.61 -36.56 -23.44
C SER A 688 48.10 -37.29 -24.69
N ALA A 689 47.91 -36.53 -25.80
CA ALA A 689 47.74 -36.94 -27.21
C ALA A 689 46.29 -37.19 -27.69
N THR A 690 45.86 -36.86 -28.94
CA THR A 690 46.47 -36.11 -30.06
C THR A 690 45.44 -35.71 -31.13
N GLY A 691 45.62 -34.55 -31.81
CA GLY A 691 45.03 -34.23 -33.13
C GLY A 691 43.53 -33.86 -33.17
N GLY A 692 43.03 -33.02 -34.11
CA GLY A 692 43.71 -32.29 -35.19
C GLY A 692 42.84 -31.19 -35.84
N GLN A 693 43.45 -30.45 -36.78
CA GLN A 693 42.89 -29.37 -37.63
C GLN A 693 41.78 -29.88 -38.61
N GLN A 694 40.92 -29.10 -39.28
CA GLN A 694 40.70 -27.64 -39.46
C GLN A 694 39.17 -27.38 -39.74
N ASN A 695 38.55 -26.42 -40.47
CA ASN A 695 38.95 -25.32 -41.38
C ASN A 695 37.97 -24.09 -41.29
N ARG A 696 37.28 -23.73 -42.40
CA ARG A 696 36.37 -22.58 -42.68
C ARG A 696 35.34 -23.05 -43.75
N GLN A 697 34.18 -22.43 -44.05
CA GLN A 697 33.82 -21.07 -44.53
C GLN A 697 32.32 -20.79 -44.16
N ARG A 698 31.74 -19.57 -44.00
CA ARG A 698 31.38 -18.46 -44.93
C ARG A 698 30.51 -18.91 -46.15
N VAL A 699 29.44 -18.22 -46.62
CA VAL A 699 28.87 -16.86 -46.34
C VAL A 699 27.40 -16.71 -46.85
N ALA A 700 26.70 -15.59 -46.52
CA ALA A 700 25.40 -15.09 -47.07
C ALA A 700 24.10 -15.89 -46.75
N GLY A 701 22.86 -15.36 -46.89
CA GLY A 701 22.39 -14.00 -47.27
C GLY A 701 20.87 -13.78 -47.05
N LEU A 702 20.37 -12.53 -47.19
CA LEU A 702 18.95 -12.10 -47.06
C LEU A 702 18.16 -12.23 -48.39
N PRO A 703 16.80 -12.31 -48.37
CA PRO A 703 16.00 -11.11 -48.72
C PRO A 703 14.66 -10.96 -47.93
N ARG A 704 13.76 -10.07 -48.41
CA ARG A 704 12.45 -9.64 -47.83
C ARG A 704 11.25 -9.96 -48.77
N TYR A 705 10.05 -9.61 -48.31
CA TYR A 705 8.78 -9.40 -49.06
C TYR A 705 8.00 -10.69 -49.43
N SER A 706 6.68 -10.66 -49.72
CA SER A 706 5.72 -9.54 -49.89
C SER A 706 4.29 -9.92 -49.44
N LEU A 707 3.34 -8.97 -49.49
CA LEU A 707 1.90 -9.27 -49.44
C LEU A 707 1.42 -9.94 -50.74
N SER A 708 0.28 -10.65 -50.66
CA SER A 708 -0.66 -10.87 -51.76
C SER A 708 -2.10 -10.87 -51.20
N SER A 709 -3.08 -10.60 -52.06
CA SER A 709 -4.49 -10.40 -51.71
C SER A 709 -5.40 -11.53 -52.21
N ASP A 710 -6.70 -11.39 -51.91
CA ASP A 710 -7.87 -11.95 -52.62
C ASP A 710 -8.08 -13.47 -52.68
N THR A 711 -9.19 -13.91 -52.10
CA THR A 711 -10.28 -14.56 -52.86
C THR A 711 -11.58 -14.63 -52.04
N GLY A 712 -12.73 -14.52 -52.71
CA GLY A 712 -14.07 -14.74 -52.14
C GLY A 712 -14.65 -16.12 -52.52
N TYR A 713 -15.98 -16.27 -52.42
CA TYR A 713 -16.79 -17.51 -52.28
C TYR A 713 -16.91 -17.98 -50.82
N SER A 714 -18.06 -18.50 -50.33
CA SER A 714 -19.41 -18.59 -50.92
C SER A 714 -20.48 -18.48 -49.82
N SER A 715 -21.70 -18.09 -50.18
CA SER A 715 -22.90 -18.43 -49.39
C SER A 715 -23.19 -19.93 -49.49
N HIS A 716 -23.74 -20.54 -48.43
CA HIS A 716 -24.95 -21.38 -48.54
C HIS A 716 -25.58 -21.69 -47.16
N ASP A 717 -26.86 -22.05 -47.22
CA ASP A 717 -27.68 -22.85 -46.28
C ASP A 717 -27.90 -22.36 -44.84
N SER A 718 -29.06 -21.72 -44.70
CA SER A 718 -29.97 -21.91 -43.56
C SER A 718 -30.48 -23.35 -43.49
N GLU A 719 -30.53 -23.94 -42.30
CA GLU A 719 -31.34 -25.13 -42.04
C GLU A 719 -32.04 -25.00 -40.69
N SER A 720 -33.32 -25.37 -40.64
CA SER A 720 -34.21 -25.19 -39.49
C SER A 720 -34.77 -26.53 -39.06
N HIS A 721 -34.55 -26.90 -37.80
CA HIS A 721 -35.21 -28.05 -37.19
C HIS A 721 -35.68 -27.73 -35.77
N ASP A 722 -37.00 -27.70 -35.61
CA ASP A 722 -37.70 -27.80 -34.34
C ASP A 722 -37.95 -29.28 -33.98
N GLU A 723 -38.44 -29.50 -32.75
CA GLU A 723 -38.95 -30.76 -32.19
C GLU A 723 -37.99 -31.96 -32.13
N LEU A 724 -37.60 -32.30 -30.90
CA LEU A 724 -38.03 -33.58 -30.32
C LEU A 724 -38.11 -33.49 -28.79
N THR A 725 -39.24 -33.94 -28.24
CA THR A 725 -39.42 -34.18 -26.81
C THR A 725 -38.89 -35.56 -26.44
N ASP A 726 -38.24 -35.68 -25.29
CA ASP A 726 -38.21 -36.93 -24.53
C ASP A 726 -38.47 -36.64 -23.05
N ALA A 727 -39.20 -37.55 -22.40
CA ALA A 727 -39.49 -37.53 -20.98
C ALA A 727 -39.47 -38.98 -20.48
N GLU A 728 -38.79 -39.23 -19.35
CA GLU A 728 -38.81 -40.54 -18.69
C GLU A 728 -39.45 -40.46 -17.29
N GLU A 729 -40.07 -41.58 -16.93
CA GLU A 729 -41.00 -41.82 -15.82
C GLU A 729 -40.19 -42.10 -14.52
N GLN A 730 -40.35 -41.36 -13.42
CA GLN A 730 -41.44 -41.46 -12.41
C GLN A 730 -41.57 -42.85 -11.74
N THR A 731 -41.45 -42.87 -10.40
CA THR A 731 -42.00 -43.79 -9.35
C THR A 731 -41.00 -43.92 -8.17
N ASP A 732 -41.39 -44.07 -6.88
CA ASP A 732 -42.73 -44.08 -6.29
C ASP A 732 -42.76 -43.70 -4.77
N THR A 733 -43.98 -43.40 -4.27
CA THR A 733 -44.54 -43.54 -2.87
C THR A 733 -43.75 -43.07 -1.61
N GLU A 734 -44.35 -42.70 -0.45
CA GLU A 734 -45.77 -42.51 -0.04
C GLU A 734 -45.93 -41.57 1.20
N SER A 735 -47.18 -41.11 1.42
CA SER A 735 -47.79 -40.71 2.72
C SER A 735 -47.26 -39.50 3.55
N ALA A 736 -48.12 -38.71 4.25
CA ALA A 736 -49.58 -38.52 4.16
C ALA A 736 -50.10 -37.29 4.96
N ASN A 737 -51.30 -36.84 4.55
CA ASN A 737 -52.40 -36.29 5.38
C ASN A 737 -52.42 -34.80 5.80
N GLY A 738 -53.58 -34.12 5.63
CA GLY A 738 -53.86 -32.80 6.25
C GLY A 738 -54.60 -31.71 5.45
N ARG A 739 -55.83 -31.97 4.98
CA ARG A 739 -57.08 -31.13 4.94
C ARG A 739 -56.99 -29.58 5.01
N GLU A 740 -57.90 -28.75 4.47
CA GLU A 740 -59.08 -28.72 3.55
C GLU A 740 -59.45 -27.20 3.46
N GLY A 741 -60.12 -26.58 2.47
CA GLY A 741 -60.73 -26.95 1.18
C GLY A 741 -61.39 -25.70 0.53
N GLU A 742 -62.10 -25.85 -0.61
CA GLU A 742 -63.01 -24.85 -1.28
C GLU A 742 -62.40 -23.53 -1.85
N SER A 743 -62.93 -22.89 -2.92
CA SER A 743 -63.81 -23.37 -4.02
C SER A 743 -63.68 -22.54 -5.33
N LEU A 744 -64.20 -23.13 -6.41
CA LEU A 744 -64.20 -22.78 -7.84
C LEU A 744 -64.58 -21.33 -8.25
N LEU A 745 -63.99 -20.84 -9.37
CA LEU A 745 -64.73 -20.52 -10.63
C LEU A 745 -63.77 -20.28 -11.83
N ARG A 746 -64.30 -20.26 -13.07
CA ARG A 746 -63.54 -20.36 -14.34
C ARG A 746 -63.93 -19.29 -15.39
N THR A 747 -62.91 -18.63 -15.99
CA THR A 747 -62.81 -18.21 -17.41
C THR A 747 -63.84 -17.17 -17.96
N PRO A 748 -63.69 -16.60 -19.20
CA PRO A 748 -62.62 -16.72 -20.21
C PRO A 748 -61.98 -15.39 -20.68
N ARG A 749 -61.06 -15.49 -21.67
CA ARG A 749 -60.44 -14.38 -22.43
C ARG A 749 -61.36 -13.78 -23.50
N ARG A 750 -61.22 -12.47 -23.74
CA ARG A 750 -61.13 -11.71 -25.02
C ARG A 750 -61.65 -10.27 -24.79
N ASP A 751 -61.18 -9.24 -25.48
CA ASP A 751 -60.30 -9.20 -26.67
C ASP A 751 -58.83 -8.79 -26.41
#